data_AF-A0A1T2GCD0-F1
#
_entry.id   AF-A0A1T2GCD0-F1
#
_cell.length_a   1.000
_cell.length_b   1.000
_cell.length_c   1.000
_cell.angle_alpha   90.00
_cell.angle_beta   90.00
_cell.angle_gamma   90.00
#
_symmetry.space_group_name_H-M   'P 1'
#
loop_
_entity.id
_entity.type
_entity.pdbx_description
1 polymer ?
#
loop_
_entity_poly.entity_id
_entity_poly.type
_entity_poly.pdbx_seq_one_letter_code
_entity_poly.pdbx_strand_id
1 'polypeptide(L)'
;MSIDFSEYISCLDEEDHEHVEALESSYHEAQRFMSPRGLQNYLEGMRAFCTLGGGQDLVLTYVQEMPGVCKEVGEDIIPDIVEAMMKLSSHTSGSVITLIVSNMPLAASRLGDADVMRGFLKLLHQMTGKAPRGLRPMMENLDELLSKLTLGGLRRWVLWGAQAHQRDLDGQLAYFALETDSSRSILQSERRGTLFIDNQRKLNFYLRALWARAFFMRPTAGDFESRQGIRPFIEDFQIHVPDAFDPFHGIDGMEIYRATVAHAAAHMVYTNDRISAEELSQAQMRFIEMFEDARVEYLAYTEFPGLRKLWLSFFTSEPQKDEETVQVHETMDLMMRTTRAIMDPDYSDELPAINDIASDYRAKLEKDPYNPRLAWMAGVEFYNKMVEIATIPSVRILSEWPIPYRDDNRYFWEFSENMFETQGVDFLPSSEQNVRRYVSLMEFVNEIDCEMEDGNPQETLVLSTELFPYEDMGVSYNEMEGVEPVSDPYHYNEWDYHVQLARPDWATVIERRQGKGDPDVMDEILTKHKPVASRIRHLIDAMQPQGIVRRRGYEEGEELDLNAAVRAMIDIRRGIMPDPRINIRITRHLRDLSIVLLLDLSESTNEKIGDIAEGEEGYEDQPSILDLTRESAGLLTWAIDSIGDNFAVHGFASDGRHDVQYYRYKDFDQSYDDDAKARMAGMKGNLSTRMGAALRHAGWHLTQQNAQKRLVLLVTDGEPADIDERDPQYLRHDTKKAVEDLAMQGVYTYCLTLDPNADQYVSRIFGENNYSIVDDVERLPERLPNVFAALTG
;
A
#
# COMPACT_ATOMS: atom_id res chain seq x y z
N MET A 1 -24.64 14.31 -1.00
CA MET A 1 -25.16 15.63 -1.44
C MET A 1 -25.50 15.55 -2.92
N SER A 2 -26.55 16.24 -3.36
CA SER A 2 -26.83 16.52 -4.77
C SER A 2 -25.91 17.67 -5.18
N ILE A 3 -25.03 17.46 -6.15
CA ILE A 3 -24.21 18.55 -6.70
C ILE A 3 -25.03 19.35 -7.68
N ASP A 4 -24.90 20.67 -7.59
CA ASP A 4 -25.50 21.57 -8.57
C ASP A 4 -24.59 21.64 -9.81
N PHE A 5 -24.99 20.94 -10.87
CA PHE A 5 -24.23 20.90 -12.12
C PHE A 5 -24.30 22.19 -12.93
N SER A 6 -25.22 23.12 -12.60
CA SER A 6 -25.40 24.39 -13.30
C SER A 6 -24.13 25.27 -13.32
N GLU A 7 -23.30 25.16 -12.28
CA GLU A 7 -22.03 25.91 -12.17
C GLU A 7 -20.91 25.39 -13.09
N TYR A 8 -21.06 24.19 -13.65
CA TYR A 8 -20.01 23.52 -14.42
C TYR A 8 -20.39 23.31 -15.89
N ILE A 9 -21.66 23.48 -16.22
CA ILE A 9 -22.22 23.05 -17.51
C ILE A 9 -23.02 24.18 -18.16
N SER A 10 -22.35 25.29 -18.44
CA SER A 10 -22.96 26.44 -19.12
C SER A 10 -23.36 26.17 -20.59
N CYS A 11 -23.03 24.99 -21.12
CA CYS A 11 -23.22 24.62 -22.52
C CYS A 11 -24.25 23.49 -22.76
N LEU A 12 -24.77 22.84 -21.71
CA LEU A 12 -25.88 21.87 -21.83
C LEU A 12 -27.20 22.54 -21.45
N ASP A 13 -28.29 22.03 -22.01
CA ASP A 13 -29.64 22.51 -21.69
C ASP A 13 -30.15 21.79 -20.44
N GLU A 14 -30.32 22.52 -19.33
CA GLU A 14 -30.71 21.98 -18.02
C GLU A 14 -32.14 21.42 -18.02
N GLU A 15 -32.95 21.74 -19.03
CA GLU A 15 -34.32 21.23 -19.20
C GLU A 15 -34.38 19.86 -19.91
N ASP A 16 -33.25 19.34 -20.44
CA ASP A 16 -33.20 18.03 -21.10
C ASP A 16 -32.91 16.90 -20.09
N HIS A 17 -33.95 16.10 -19.82
CA HIS A 17 -33.92 15.02 -18.85
C HIS A 17 -32.86 13.95 -19.17
N GLU A 18 -32.52 13.72 -20.44
CA GLU A 18 -31.51 12.71 -20.81
C GLU A 18 -30.10 13.16 -20.44
N HIS A 19 -29.82 14.47 -20.48
CA HIS A 19 -28.52 15.02 -20.11
C HIS A 19 -28.28 14.98 -18.60
N VAL A 20 -29.30 15.35 -17.82
CA VAL A 20 -29.24 15.35 -16.35
C VAL A 20 -29.04 13.93 -15.81
N GLU A 21 -29.78 12.95 -16.33
CA GLU A 21 -29.66 11.54 -15.90
C GLU A 21 -28.26 10.97 -16.23
N ALA A 22 -27.71 11.30 -17.39
CA ALA A 22 -26.35 10.89 -17.78
C ALA A 22 -25.27 11.51 -16.87
N LEU A 23 -25.43 12.78 -16.49
CA LEU A 23 -24.52 13.48 -15.58
C LEU A 23 -24.55 12.89 -14.18
N GLU A 24 -25.73 12.70 -13.61
CA GLU A 24 -25.89 12.12 -12.26
C GLU A 24 -25.35 10.69 -12.20
N SER A 25 -25.68 9.86 -13.19
CA SER A 25 -25.19 8.48 -13.26
C SER A 25 -23.67 8.42 -13.37
N SER A 26 -23.08 9.21 -14.27
CA SER A 26 -21.63 9.21 -14.50
C SER A 26 -20.86 9.81 -13.32
N TYR A 27 -21.44 10.82 -12.65
CA TYR A 27 -20.86 11.40 -11.45
C TYR A 27 -20.83 10.40 -10.28
N HIS A 28 -21.90 9.63 -10.10
CA HIS A 28 -21.91 8.53 -9.13
C HIS A 28 -20.90 7.43 -9.44
N GLU A 29 -20.62 7.16 -10.72
CA GLU A 29 -19.56 6.26 -11.12
C GLU A 29 -18.18 6.85 -10.86
N ALA A 30 -17.96 8.13 -11.18
CA ALA A 30 -16.72 8.86 -10.89
C ALA A 30 -16.37 8.83 -9.40
N GLN A 31 -17.36 9.00 -8.52
CA GLN A 31 -17.18 8.94 -7.06
C GLN A 31 -16.64 7.60 -6.54
N ARG A 32 -16.73 6.52 -7.34
CA ARG A 32 -16.19 5.21 -6.94
C ARG A 32 -14.69 5.08 -7.22
N PHE A 33 -14.15 5.89 -8.12
CA PHE A 33 -12.78 5.74 -8.63
C PHE A 33 -11.91 6.99 -8.44
N MET A 34 -12.51 8.11 -8.00
CA MET A 34 -11.82 9.41 -7.87
C MET A 34 -11.91 9.93 -6.43
N SER A 35 -10.82 10.55 -5.97
CA SER A 35 -10.74 11.34 -4.75
C SER A 35 -11.56 12.63 -4.84
N PRO A 36 -11.78 13.36 -3.74
CA PRO A 36 -12.41 14.69 -3.80
C PRO A 36 -11.68 15.65 -4.73
N ARG A 37 -10.34 15.58 -4.77
CA ARG A 37 -9.50 16.37 -5.67
C ARG A 37 -9.64 15.91 -7.13
N GLY A 38 -9.68 14.60 -7.38
CA GLY A 38 -9.94 14.03 -8.70
C GLY A 38 -11.32 14.43 -9.24
N LEU A 39 -12.34 14.37 -8.40
CA LEU A 39 -13.70 14.83 -8.72
C LEU A 39 -13.74 16.32 -9.03
N GLN A 40 -12.99 17.14 -8.28
CA GLN A 40 -12.86 18.56 -8.58
C GLN A 40 -12.21 18.78 -9.95
N ASN A 41 -11.09 18.11 -10.24
CA ASN A 41 -10.43 18.18 -11.55
C ASN A 41 -11.34 17.71 -12.68
N TYR A 42 -12.15 16.66 -12.43
CA TYR A 42 -13.14 16.14 -13.36
C TYR A 42 -14.22 17.19 -13.69
N LEU A 43 -14.79 17.84 -12.68
CA LEU A 43 -15.78 18.92 -12.82
C LEU A 43 -15.18 20.17 -13.49
N GLU A 44 -13.97 20.56 -13.11
CA GLU A 44 -13.23 21.66 -13.76
C GLU A 44 -12.97 21.34 -15.24
N GLY A 45 -12.66 20.08 -15.56
CA GLY A 45 -12.56 19.59 -16.93
C GLY A 45 -13.86 19.74 -17.73
N MET A 46 -15.02 19.44 -17.15
CA MET A 46 -16.33 19.68 -17.80
C MET A 46 -16.51 21.14 -18.17
N ARG A 47 -16.24 22.04 -17.22
CA ARG A 47 -16.30 23.49 -17.42
C ARG A 47 -15.34 23.92 -18.54
N ALA A 48 -14.14 23.37 -18.55
CA ALA A 48 -13.15 23.60 -19.60
C ALA A 48 -13.71 23.23 -20.99
N PHE A 49 -14.28 22.04 -21.15
CA PHE A 49 -14.87 21.61 -22.43
C PHE A 49 -16.07 22.46 -22.87
N CYS A 50 -16.90 22.94 -21.93
CA CYS A 50 -17.98 23.89 -22.26
C CYS A 50 -17.44 25.22 -22.79
N THR A 51 -16.37 25.77 -22.20
CA THR A 51 -15.77 27.05 -22.65
C THR A 51 -15.10 26.96 -24.03
N LEU A 52 -14.71 25.75 -24.46
CA LEU A 52 -14.08 25.48 -25.75
C LEU A 52 -15.03 25.64 -26.95
N GLY A 53 -16.35 25.69 -26.70
CA GLY A 53 -17.36 25.68 -27.77
C GLY A 53 -17.45 24.35 -28.51
N GLY A 54 -16.90 23.27 -27.96
CA GLY A 54 -17.16 21.91 -28.41
C GLY A 54 -18.59 21.55 -28.02
N GLY A 55 -19.44 21.25 -29.00
CA GLY A 55 -20.87 21.03 -28.78
C GLY A 55 -21.20 20.01 -27.67
N GLN A 56 -22.48 19.97 -27.29
CA GLN A 56 -23.03 19.16 -26.19
C GLN A 56 -22.48 17.72 -26.14
N ASP A 57 -22.33 17.08 -27.29
CA ASP A 57 -21.78 15.72 -27.45
C ASP A 57 -20.38 15.54 -26.84
N LEU A 58 -19.49 16.55 -26.93
CA LEU A 58 -18.12 16.44 -26.40
C LEU A 58 -18.11 16.36 -24.88
N VAL A 59 -18.92 17.20 -24.22
CA VAL A 59 -19.01 17.24 -22.76
C VAL A 59 -19.62 15.95 -22.25
N LEU A 60 -20.71 15.47 -22.85
CA LEU A 60 -21.34 14.20 -22.46
C LEU A 60 -20.38 13.02 -22.63
N THR A 61 -19.64 12.96 -23.75
CA THR A 61 -18.65 11.91 -23.97
C THR A 61 -17.53 11.96 -22.92
N TYR A 62 -17.01 13.16 -22.60
CA TYR A 62 -16.00 13.31 -21.55
C TYR A 62 -16.52 12.83 -20.19
N VAL A 63 -17.74 13.23 -19.83
CA VAL A 63 -18.38 12.86 -18.56
C VAL A 63 -18.49 11.34 -18.45
N GLN A 64 -18.98 10.68 -19.51
CA GLN A 64 -19.24 9.24 -19.50
C GLN A 64 -17.95 8.40 -19.51
N GLU A 65 -16.92 8.82 -20.24
CA GLU A 65 -15.75 7.98 -20.51
C GLU A 65 -14.60 8.18 -19.51
N MET A 66 -14.48 9.37 -18.89
CA MET A 66 -13.37 9.67 -17.98
C MET A 66 -13.30 8.77 -16.72
N PRO A 67 -14.41 8.34 -16.10
CA PRO A 67 -14.36 7.36 -15.01
C PRO A 67 -13.67 6.06 -15.42
N GLY A 68 -13.90 5.59 -16.66
CA GLY A 68 -13.24 4.41 -17.21
C GLY A 68 -11.74 4.59 -17.40
N VAL A 69 -11.29 5.79 -17.77
CA VAL A 69 -9.86 6.13 -17.85
C VAL A 69 -9.20 6.11 -16.47
N CYS A 70 -9.85 6.75 -15.48
CA CYS A 70 -9.32 6.86 -14.12
C CYS A 70 -9.20 5.50 -13.44
N LYS A 71 -10.16 4.60 -13.71
CA LYS A 71 -10.12 3.22 -13.23
C LYS A 71 -8.87 2.45 -13.70
N GLU A 72 -8.42 2.67 -14.94
CA GLU A 72 -7.31 1.89 -15.52
C GLU A 72 -5.93 2.53 -15.26
N VAL A 73 -5.85 3.86 -15.24
CA VAL A 73 -4.58 4.61 -15.27
C VAL A 73 -4.39 5.55 -14.06
N GLY A 74 -5.46 5.81 -13.29
CA GLY A 74 -5.46 6.74 -12.16
C GLY A 74 -6.00 8.13 -12.52
N GLU A 75 -6.35 8.92 -11.49
CA GLU A 75 -7.01 10.23 -11.63
C GLU A 75 -6.08 11.40 -12.00
N ASP A 76 -4.77 11.26 -11.78
CA ASP A 76 -3.78 12.31 -12.06
C ASP A 76 -3.67 12.65 -13.56
N ILE A 77 -4.20 11.79 -14.44
CA ILE A 77 -4.19 11.99 -15.88
C ILE A 77 -5.30 12.94 -16.37
N ILE A 78 -6.32 13.23 -15.54
CA ILE A 78 -7.47 14.06 -15.93
C ILE A 78 -7.01 15.45 -16.41
N PRO A 79 -6.19 16.21 -15.66
CA PRO A 79 -5.73 17.53 -16.11
C PRO A 79 -4.90 17.46 -17.39
N ASP A 80 -4.05 16.43 -17.52
CA ASP A 80 -3.22 16.21 -18.71
C ASP A 80 -4.06 15.96 -19.97
N ILE A 81 -5.15 15.19 -19.85
CA ILE A 81 -6.08 14.94 -20.96
C ILE A 81 -6.81 16.22 -21.33
N VAL A 82 -7.33 16.97 -20.35
CA VAL A 82 -8.03 18.24 -20.59
C VAL A 82 -7.09 19.23 -21.29
N GLU A 83 -5.86 19.40 -20.79
CA GLU A 83 -4.85 20.27 -21.39
C GLU A 83 -4.47 19.82 -22.81
N ALA A 84 -4.32 18.51 -23.02
CA ALA A 84 -4.03 17.97 -24.35
C ALA A 84 -5.17 18.25 -25.34
N MET A 85 -6.43 18.04 -24.95
CA MET A 85 -7.58 18.32 -25.81
C MET A 85 -7.73 19.82 -26.10
N MET A 86 -7.48 20.66 -25.09
CA MET A 86 -7.41 22.12 -25.24
C MET A 86 -6.38 22.52 -26.31
N LYS A 87 -5.17 21.96 -26.25
CA LYS A 87 -4.12 22.20 -27.27
C LYS A 87 -4.56 21.74 -28.66
N LEU A 88 -5.19 20.56 -28.77
CA LEU A 88 -5.65 19.98 -30.05
C LEU A 88 -6.79 20.75 -30.70
N SER A 89 -7.61 21.46 -29.91
CA SER A 89 -8.76 22.23 -30.39
C SER A 89 -8.41 23.33 -31.40
N SER A 90 -7.22 23.91 -31.29
CA SER A 90 -6.76 24.95 -32.21
C SER A 90 -6.33 24.38 -33.58
N HIS A 91 -6.15 23.06 -33.69
CA HIS A 91 -5.61 22.38 -34.86
C HIS A 91 -6.56 21.36 -35.51
N THR A 92 -7.68 21.02 -34.86
CA THR A 92 -8.61 19.96 -35.30
C THR A 92 -10.08 20.33 -35.03
N SER A 93 -11.03 19.62 -35.68
CA SER A 93 -12.46 19.87 -35.48
C SER A 93 -12.99 19.21 -34.20
N GLY A 94 -14.01 19.81 -33.57
CA GLY A 94 -14.65 19.28 -32.35
C GLY A 94 -15.08 17.82 -32.45
N SER A 95 -15.58 17.37 -33.61
CA SER A 95 -15.93 15.96 -33.84
C SER A 95 -14.75 14.98 -33.73
N VAL A 96 -13.54 15.41 -34.06
CA VAL A 96 -12.33 14.59 -33.92
C VAL A 96 -11.90 14.55 -32.46
N ILE A 97 -12.07 15.64 -31.71
CA ILE A 97 -11.81 15.67 -30.27
C ILE A 97 -12.79 14.74 -29.54
N THR A 98 -14.07 14.77 -29.87
CA THR A 98 -15.07 13.82 -29.32
C THR A 98 -14.68 12.38 -29.63
N LEU A 99 -14.20 12.10 -30.85
CA LEU A 99 -13.72 10.77 -31.22
C LEU A 99 -12.46 10.37 -30.44
N ILE A 100 -11.56 11.30 -30.16
CA ILE A 100 -10.38 11.05 -29.34
C ILE A 100 -10.80 10.72 -27.90
N VAL A 101 -11.66 11.54 -27.30
CA VAL A 101 -12.15 11.35 -25.92
C VAL A 101 -12.89 10.02 -25.76
N SER A 102 -13.77 9.66 -26.71
CA SER A 102 -14.46 8.35 -26.69
C SER A 102 -13.51 7.15 -26.80
N ASN A 103 -12.34 7.31 -27.40
CA ASN A 103 -11.33 6.24 -27.47
C ASN A 103 -10.32 6.28 -26.32
N MET A 104 -10.44 7.22 -25.37
CA MET A 104 -9.52 7.31 -24.23
C MET A 104 -9.55 6.09 -23.31
N PRO A 105 -10.71 5.51 -22.94
CA PRO A 105 -10.74 4.32 -22.10
C PRO A 105 -10.09 3.11 -22.77
N LEU A 106 -10.27 2.98 -24.09
CA LEU A 106 -9.59 1.95 -24.87
C LEU A 106 -8.06 2.14 -24.81
N ALA A 107 -7.58 3.36 -25.03
CA ALA A 107 -6.15 3.65 -24.91
C ALA A 107 -5.65 3.40 -23.47
N ALA A 108 -6.39 3.83 -22.45
CA ALA A 108 -6.06 3.65 -21.05
C ALA A 108 -5.94 2.15 -20.68
N SER A 109 -6.93 1.34 -21.05
CA SER A 109 -6.92 -0.12 -20.80
C SER A 109 -5.81 -0.88 -21.53
N ARG A 110 -5.31 -0.35 -22.68
CA ARG A 110 -4.23 -0.97 -23.46
C ARG A 110 -2.83 -0.52 -23.04
N LEU A 111 -2.71 0.72 -22.56
CA LEU A 111 -1.43 1.30 -22.14
C LEU A 111 -1.15 1.04 -20.66
N GLY A 112 -2.19 1.00 -19.82
CA GLY A 112 -2.16 0.54 -18.43
C GLY A 112 -1.33 1.37 -17.44
N ASP A 113 -0.76 2.50 -17.86
CA ASP A 113 0.10 3.35 -17.04
C ASP A 113 -0.01 4.84 -17.45
N ALA A 114 0.11 5.74 -16.47
CA ALA A 114 -0.10 7.18 -16.65
C ALA A 114 0.98 7.84 -17.49
N ASP A 115 2.24 7.44 -17.34
CA ASP A 115 3.34 8.03 -18.10
C ASP A 115 3.32 7.59 -19.56
N VAL A 116 2.94 6.32 -19.79
CA VAL A 116 2.69 5.81 -21.14
C VAL A 116 1.51 6.55 -21.77
N MET A 117 0.44 6.80 -21.02
CA MET A 117 -0.71 7.58 -21.47
C MET A 117 -0.33 9.03 -21.83
N ARG A 118 0.50 9.70 -21.02
CA ARG A 118 1.09 11.02 -21.35
C ARG A 118 1.90 10.97 -22.64
N GLY A 119 2.65 9.88 -22.86
CA GLY A 119 3.37 9.63 -24.12
C GLY A 119 2.43 9.55 -25.33
N PHE A 120 1.28 8.89 -25.18
CA PHE A 120 0.24 8.83 -26.22
C PHE A 120 -0.38 10.20 -26.51
N LEU A 121 -0.71 10.98 -25.48
CA LEU A 121 -1.20 12.36 -25.66
C LEU A 121 -0.19 13.24 -26.41
N LYS A 122 1.10 13.11 -26.08
CA LYS A 122 2.20 13.79 -26.81
C LYS A 122 2.26 13.35 -28.28
N LEU A 123 2.05 12.06 -28.57
CA LEU A 123 2.00 11.55 -29.94
C LEU A 123 0.83 12.15 -30.73
N LEU A 124 -0.37 12.21 -30.14
CA LEU A 124 -1.53 12.84 -30.78
C LEU A 124 -1.25 14.30 -31.13
N HIS A 125 -0.64 15.05 -30.21
CA HIS A 125 -0.23 16.42 -30.46
C HIS A 125 0.79 16.52 -31.61
N GLN A 126 1.84 15.70 -31.63
CA GLN A 126 2.80 15.66 -32.74
C GLN A 126 2.14 15.32 -34.08
N MET A 127 1.18 14.40 -34.08
CA MET A 127 0.45 13.99 -35.28
C MET A 127 -0.41 15.13 -35.83
N THR A 128 -1.06 15.93 -34.99
CA THR A 128 -1.85 17.08 -35.47
C THR A 128 -1.00 18.11 -36.21
N GLY A 129 0.26 18.31 -35.81
CA GLY A 129 1.17 19.21 -36.52
C GLY A 129 1.65 18.69 -37.88
N LYS A 130 1.78 17.37 -38.05
CA LYS A 130 2.35 16.75 -39.27
C LYS A 130 1.30 16.21 -40.25
N ALA A 131 0.23 15.62 -39.73
CA ALA A 131 -0.75 14.84 -40.47
C ALA A 131 -2.18 14.97 -39.88
N PRO A 132 -2.74 16.19 -39.77
CA PRO A 132 -4.01 16.42 -39.07
C PRO A 132 -5.19 15.66 -39.67
N ARG A 133 -5.20 15.45 -41.00
CA ARG A 133 -6.26 14.72 -41.71
C ARG A 133 -6.23 13.21 -41.45
N GLY A 134 -5.06 12.65 -41.12
CA GLY A 134 -4.89 11.23 -40.81
C GLY A 134 -5.39 10.85 -39.41
N LEU A 135 -5.65 11.82 -38.54
CA LEU A 135 -5.99 11.59 -37.14
C LEU A 135 -7.31 10.83 -36.97
N ARG A 136 -8.35 11.23 -37.70
CA ARG A 136 -9.66 10.57 -37.64
C ARG A 136 -9.61 9.11 -38.12
N PRO A 137 -9.08 8.80 -39.32
CA PRO A 137 -8.93 7.41 -39.77
C PRO A 137 -8.10 6.55 -38.80
N MET A 138 -7.09 7.12 -38.16
CA MET A 138 -6.30 6.42 -37.14
C MET A 138 -7.11 6.11 -35.88
N MET A 139 -7.88 7.08 -35.38
CA MET A 139 -8.75 6.87 -34.21
C MET A 139 -9.83 5.82 -34.48
N GLU A 140 -10.39 5.78 -35.69
CA GLU A 140 -11.37 4.76 -36.11
C GLU A 140 -10.78 3.34 -36.12
N ASN A 141 -9.44 3.19 -36.22
CA ASN A 141 -8.73 1.91 -36.21
C ASN A 141 -7.84 1.72 -34.96
N LEU A 142 -8.07 2.49 -33.89
CA LEU A 142 -7.16 2.52 -32.74
C LEU A 142 -7.06 1.16 -32.02
N ASP A 143 -8.15 0.41 -31.90
CA ASP A 143 -8.14 -0.92 -31.28
C ASP A 143 -7.26 -1.91 -32.05
N GLU A 144 -7.35 -1.91 -33.39
CA GLU A 144 -6.49 -2.77 -34.21
C GLU A 144 -5.02 -2.37 -34.09
N LEU A 145 -4.72 -1.07 -33.97
CA LEU A 145 -3.36 -0.58 -33.82
C LEU A 145 -2.79 -0.94 -32.44
N LEU A 146 -3.48 -0.63 -31.34
CA LEU A 146 -3.02 -0.86 -29.97
C LEU A 146 -3.05 -2.34 -29.55
N SER A 147 -3.85 -3.18 -30.21
CA SER A 147 -3.79 -4.64 -30.00
C SER A 147 -2.56 -5.32 -30.62
N LYS A 148 -1.84 -4.62 -31.50
CA LYS A 148 -0.72 -5.17 -32.28
C LYS A 148 0.59 -4.41 -32.09
N LEU A 149 0.50 -3.14 -31.74
CA LEU A 149 1.63 -2.24 -31.59
C LEU A 149 1.70 -1.75 -30.16
N THR A 150 2.92 -1.65 -29.66
CA THR A 150 3.19 -0.86 -28.47
C THR A 150 3.17 0.63 -28.81
N LEU A 151 3.16 1.52 -27.81
CA LEU A 151 3.16 2.97 -28.05
C LEU A 151 4.34 3.43 -28.91
N GLY A 152 5.53 2.85 -28.71
CA GLY A 152 6.70 3.13 -29.53
C GLY A 152 6.52 2.67 -30.99
N GLY A 153 5.94 1.48 -31.19
CA GLY A 153 5.59 0.96 -32.52
C GLY A 153 4.55 1.85 -33.22
N LEU A 154 3.52 2.26 -32.49
CA LEU A 154 2.51 3.19 -32.99
C LEU A 154 3.15 4.52 -33.39
N ARG A 155 4.03 5.09 -32.56
CA ARG A 155 4.76 6.33 -32.90
C ARG A 155 5.56 6.20 -34.17
N ARG A 156 6.34 5.12 -34.34
CA ARG A 156 7.13 4.89 -35.57
C ARG A 156 6.23 4.71 -36.79
N TRP A 157 5.15 3.94 -36.67
CA TRP A 157 4.16 3.75 -37.72
C TRP A 157 3.49 5.09 -38.12
N VAL A 158 3.13 5.93 -37.15
CA VAL A 158 2.55 7.27 -37.39
C VAL A 158 3.56 8.20 -38.07
N LEU A 159 4.78 8.27 -37.55
CA LEU A 159 5.83 9.16 -38.08
C LEU A 159 6.24 8.75 -39.49
N TRP A 160 6.35 7.45 -39.77
CA TRP A 160 6.63 6.94 -41.11
C TRP A 160 5.50 7.31 -42.07
N GLY A 161 4.24 7.06 -41.71
CA GLY A 161 3.07 7.41 -42.53
C GLY A 161 2.99 8.91 -42.83
N ALA A 162 3.25 9.75 -41.82
CA ALA A 162 3.28 11.19 -41.97
C ALA A 162 4.41 11.68 -42.89
N GLN A 163 5.58 11.03 -42.86
CA GLN A 163 6.73 11.38 -43.70
C GLN A 163 6.61 10.84 -45.13
N ALA A 164 6.22 9.57 -45.29
CA ALA A 164 6.11 8.90 -46.59
C ALA A 164 5.03 9.54 -47.47
N HIS A 165 3.90 9.93 -46.87
CA HIS A 165 2.78 10.55 -47.57
C HIS A 165 2.68 12.08 -47.34
N GLN A 166 3.79 12.75 -46.97
CA GLN A 166 3.79 14.19 -46.66
C GLN A 166 3.27 15.07 -47.81
N ARG A 167 3.42 14.63 -49.06
CA ARG A 167 3.00 15.35 -50.28
C ARG A 167 1.72 14.80 -50.92
N ASP A 168 1.18 13.70 -50.40
CA ASP A 168 0.03 12.97 -50.95
C ASP A 168 -1.06 12.83 -49.90
N LEU A 169 -2.05 13.72 -49.96
CA LEU A 169 -3.10 13.84 -48.95
C LEU A 169 -4.08 12.65 -48.99
N ASP A 170 -4.36 12.12 -50.18
CA ASP A 170 -5.27 10.97 -50.33
C ASP A 170 -4.55 9.68 -49.91
N GLY A 171 -3.27 9.55 -50.26
CA GLY A 171 -2.42 8.45 -49.76
C GLY A 171 -2.23 8.49 -48.24
N GLN A 172 -2.16 9.68 -47.64
CA GLN A 172 -2.09 9.84 -46.19
C GLN A 172 -3.36 9.34 -45.50
N LEU A 173 -4.55 9.70 -46.00
CA LEU A 173 -5.82 9.20 -45.47
C LEU A 173 -5.91 7.67 -45.57
N ALA A 174 -5.60 7.11 -46.75
CA ALA A 174 -5.62 5.67 -46.98
C ALA A 174 -4.61 4.90 -46.10
N TYR A 175 -3.44 5.50 -45.82
CA TYR A 175 -2.45 4.89 -44.92
C TYR A 175 -2.99 4.78 -43.49
N PHE A 176 -3.51 5.88 -42.93
CA PHE A 176 -4.03 5.89 -41.56
C PHE A 176 -5.33 5.11 -41.40
N ALA A 177 -6.07 4.88 -42.50
CA ALA A 177 -7.24 4.01 -42.57
C ALA A 177 -6.91 2.50 -42.71
N LEU A 178 -5.62 2.12 -42.72
CA LEU A 178 -5.16 0.72 -42.96
C LEU A 178 -5.59 0.15 -44.33
N GLU A 179 -5.83 1.00 -45.32
CA GLU A 179 -6.24 0.59 -46.67
C GLU A 179 -5.05 0.32 -47.60
N THR A 180 -3.88 0.92 -47.33
CA THR A 180 -2.69 0.72 -48.16
C THR A 180 -1.88 -0.51 -47.75
N ASP A 181 -1.31 -1.19 -48.75
CA ASP A 181 -0.38 -2.32 -48.52
C ASP A 181 0.86 -1.88 -47.75
N SER A 182 1.32 -0.63 -47.96
CA SER A 182 2.43 -0.04 -47.19
C SER A 182 2.08 0.09 -45.71
N SER A 183 0.88 0.57 -45.37
CA SER A 183 0.42 0.69 -43.99
C SER A 183 0.37 -0.66 -43.27
N ARG A 184 -0.17 -1.68 -43.93
CA ARG A 184 -0.24 -3.04 -43.40
C ARG A 184 1.13 -3.69 -43.26
N SER A 185 2.03 -3.44 -44.21
CA SER A 185 3.41 -3.95 -44.16
C SER A 185 4.21 -3.31 -43.03
N ILE A 186 4.11 -1.99 -42.83
CA ILE A 186 4.79 -1.30 -41.72
C ILE A 186 4.17 -1.69 -40.38
N LEU A 187 2.83 -1.84 -40.33
CA LEU A 187 2.15 -2.39 -39.16
C LEU A 187 2.67 -3.79 -38.81
N GLN A 188 2.85 -4.68 -39.79
CA GLN A 188 3.41 -6.01 -39.56
C GLN A 188 4.88 -5.96 -39.14
N SER A 189 5.70 -5.06 -39.69
CA SER A 189 7.12 -4.95 -39.30
C SER A 189 7.31 -4.34 -37.90
N GLU A 190 6.37 -3.51 -37.46
CA GLU A 190 6.39 -2.85 -36.14
C GLU A 190 5.65 -3.63 -35.05
N ARG A 191 4.96 -4.74 -35.40
CA ARG A 191 4.45 -5.68 -34.39
C ARG A 191 5.62 -6.20 -33.58
N ARG A 192 5.64 -5.86 -32.29
CA ARG A 192 6.45 -6.56 -31.30
C ARG A 192 5.73 -7.85 -30.90
N GLY A 193 6.47 -8.89 -30.58
CA GLY A 193 6.00 -10.25 -30.32
C GLY A 193 4.91 -10.37 -29.25
N THR A 194 5.24 -10.91 -28.10
CA THR A 194 4.26 -11.12 -27.01
C THR A 194 4.11 -9.82 -26.21
N LEU A 195 2.89 -9.32 -26.03
CA LEU A 195 2.61 -8.09 -25.27
C LEU A 195 2.56 -8.36 -23.76
N PHE A 196 3.06 -7.41 -22.96
CA PHE A 196 3.08 -7.52 -21.50
C PHE A 196 1.67 -7.49 -20.90
N ILE A 197 0.82 -6.56 -21.36
CA ILE A 197 -0.49 -6.31 -20.75
C ILE A 197 -1.41 -7.54 -20.80
N ASP A 198 -1.32 -8.33 -21.87
CA ASP A 198 -2.09 -9.57 -22.03
C ASP A 198 -1.61 -10.71 -21.10
N ASN A 199 -0.42 -10.57 -20.52
CA ASN A 199 0.25 -11.61 -19.74
C ASN A 199 0.55 -11.21 -18.30
N GLN A 200 0.45 -9.93 -17.93
CA GLN A 200 0.74 -9.41 -16.59
C GLN A 200 0.02 -10.20 -15.49
N ARG A 201 -1.27 -10.49 -15.64
CA ARG A 201 -2.03 -11.29 -14.66
C ARG A 201 -1.47 -12.70 -14.49
N LYS A 202 -1.07 -13.36 -15.58
CA LYS A 202 -0.47 -14.72 -15.53
C LYS A 202 0.91 -14.68 -14.87
N LEU A 203 1.69 -13.65 -15.15
CA LEU A 203 3.01 -13.44 -14.55
C LEU A 203 2.91 -13.18 -13.04
N ASN A 204 1.90 -12.43 -12.60
CA ASN A 204 1.59 -12.23 -11.17
C ASN A 204 1.32 -13.56 -10.46
N PHE A 205 0.48 -14.42 -11.05
CA PHE A 205 0.23 -15.75 -10.48
C PHE A 205 1.47 -16.63 -10.47
N TYR A 206 2.30 -16.53 -11.51
CA TYR A 206 3.56 -17.27 -11.61
C TYR A 206 4.53 -16.87 -10.49
N LEU A 207 4.75 -15.58 -10.26
CA LEU A 207 5.62 -15.10 -9.17
C LEU A 207 5.09 -15.45 -7.78
N ARG A 208 3.77 -15.32 -7.57
CA ARG A 208 3.13 -15.70 -6.31
C ARG A 208 3.25 -17.19 -6.02
N ALA A 209 3.23 -18.04 -7.07
CA ALA A 209 3.43 -19.47 -6.91
C ALA A 209 4.86 -19.84 -6.52
N LEU A 210 5.86 -19.03 -6.92
CA LEU A 210 7.26 -19.22 -6.53
C LEU A 210 7.48 -18.73 -5.10
N TRP A 211 7.31 -17.42 -4.83
CA TRP A 211 7.74 -16.83 -3.56
C TRP A 211 6.64 -16.55 -2.53
N ALA A 212 5.41 -17.01 -2.78
CA ALA A 212 4.24 -16.79 -1.92
C ALA A 212 3.94 -15.30 -1.59
N ARG A 213 4.55 -14.35 -2.31
CA ARG A 213 4.36 -12.91 -2.17
C ARG A 213 3.97 -12.27 -3.50
N ALA A 214 3.39 -11.07 -3.43
CA ALA A 214 3.08 -10.29 -4.62
C ALA A 214 4.29 -9.43 -5.02
N PHE A 215 4.44 -9.19 -6.33
CA PHE A 215 5.43 -8.28 -6.89
C PHE A 215 4.69 -7.31 -7.80
N PHE A 216 4.95 -6.01 -7.65
CA PHE A 216 4.35 -5.01 -8.51
C PHE A 216 5.12 -4.96 -9.82
N MET A 217 4.41 -5.06 -10.94
CA MET A 217 5.02 -5.00 -12.27
C MET A 217 4.37 -3.89 -13.10
N ARG A 218 5.20 -3.06 -13.73
CA ARG A 218 4.78 -1.99 -14.64
C ARG A 218 5.47 -2.11 -15.99
N PRO A 219 4.84 -1.66 -17.08
CA PRO A 219 5.56 -1.53 -18.35
C PRO A 219 6.66 -0.47 -18.23
N THR A 220 7.81 -0.70 -18.84
CA THR A 220 8.85 0.35 -18.98
C THR A 220 8.29 1.50 -19.82
N ALA A 221 8.35 2.73 -19.31
CA ALA A 221 8.06 3.94 -20.09
C ALA A 221 9.15 4.13 -21.16
N GLY A 222 8.94 3.53 -22.33
CA GLY A 222 10.01 3.21 -23.27
C GLY A 222 10.89 4.38 -23.73
N ASP A 223 12.16 4.08 -24.03
CA ASP A 223 13.03 4.90 -24.85
C ASP A 223 12.46 4.84 -26.26
N PHE A 224 11.70 5.87 -26.61
CA PHE A 224 10.80 5.89 -27.75
C PHE A 224 11.52 6.01 -29.11
N GLU A 225 12.87 6.05 -29.11
CA GLU A 225 13.67 6.26 -30.33
C GLU A 225 14.25 4.95 -30.90
N SER A 226 14.48 3.91 -30.07
CA SER A 226 15.09 2.66 -30.52
C SER A 226 14.08 1.51 -30.66
N ARG A 227 14.35 0.58 -31.58
CA ARG A 227 13.54 -0.64 -31.76
C ARG A 227 13.72 -1.63 -30.61
N GLN A 228 14.77 -1.48 -29.79
CA GLN A 228 15.17 -2.41 -28.73
C GLN A 228 14.43 -2.19 -27.39
N GLY A 229 13.85 -1.01 -27.13
CA GLY A 229 13.16 -0.72 -25.86
C GLY A 229 14.13 -0.49 -24.68
N ILE A 230 13.59 -0.14 -23.50
CA ILE A 230 14.38 -0.07 -22.25
C ILE A 230 14.46 -1.49 -21.68
N ARG A 231 15.60 -1.82 -21.07
CA ARG A 231 15.78 -3.09 -20.37
C ARG A 231 14.82 -3.24 -19.19
N PRO A 232 14.55 -4.47 -18.74
CA PRO A 232 13.94 -4.64 -17.43
C PRO A 232 14.78 -3.93 -16.37
N PHE A 233 14.14 -3.32 -15.39
CA PHE A 233 14.81 -2.73 -14.23
C PHE A 233 13.89 -2.77 -13.02
N ILE A 234 14.46 -2.56 -11.84
CA ILE A 234 13.71 -2.48 -10.59
C ILE A 234 13.92 -1.10 -10.00
N GLU A 235 12.82 -0.42 -9.68
CA GLU A 235 12.79 0.93 -9.10
C GLU A 235 11.62 0.97 -8.10
N ASP A 236 11.80 1.60 -6.93
CA ASP A 236 10.76 1.70 -5.89
C ASP A 236 10.10 0.37 -5.48
N PHE A 237 10.87 -0.73 -5.49
CA PHE A 237 10.36 -2.10 -5.27
C PHE A 237 9.29 -2.55 -6.30
N GLN A 238 9.31 -1.93 -7.49
CA GLN A 238 8.48 -2.29 -8.63
C GLN A 238 9.36 -2.82 -9.75
N ILE A 239 8.89 -3.86 -10.42
CA ILE A 239 9.57 -4.48 -11.55
C ILE A 239 9.06 -3.80 -12.82
N HIS A 240 9.93 -3.04 -13.49
CA HIS A 240 9.64 -2.46 -14.79
C HIS A 240 10.05 -3.45 -15.88
N VAL A 241 9.09 -3.84 -16.72
CA VAL A 241 9.26 -4.86 -17.76
C VAL A 241 8.97 -4.28 -19.14
N PRO A 242 9.71 -4.64 -20.20
CA PRO A 242 9.40 -4.23 -21.56
C PRO A 242 7.93 -4.48 -21.95
N ASP A 243 7.36 -3.49 -22.64
CA ASP A 243 5.99 -3.49 -23.17
C ASP A 243 5.68 -4.70 -24.06
N ALA A 244 6.70 -5.22 -24.74
CA ALA A 244 6.63 -6.42 -25.57
C ALA A 244 8.00 -7.09 -25.71
N PHE A 245 8.00 -8.42 -25.83
CA PHE A 245 9.18 -9.21 -26.19
C PHE A 245 9.01 -9.90 -27.55
N ASP A 246 10.02 -9.75 -28.41
CA ASP A 246 10.17 -10.57 -29.60
C ASP A 246 10.73 -11.96 -29.23
N PRO A 247 10.38 -13.03 -29.96
CA PRO A 247 10.98 -14.34 -29.76
C PRO A 247 12.51 -14.26 -29.90
N PHE A 248 13.22 -15.00 -29.05
CA PHE A 248 14.69 -14.99 -29.00
C PHE A 248 15.23 -16.39 -29.28
N HIS A 249 15.88 -16.61 -30.43
CA HIS A 249 16.50 -17.89 -30.81
C HIS A 249 15.54 -19.09 -30.67
N GLY A 250 14.26 -18.89 -31.03
CA GLY A 250 13.21 -19.90 -30.90
C GLY A 250 12.54 -20.01 -29.52
N ILE A 251 12.94 -19.19 -28.54
CA ILE A 251 12.26 -19.02 -27.26
C ILE A 251 11.08 -18.07 -27.46
N ASP A 252 9.89 -18.51 -27.07
CA ASP A 252 8.66 -17.72 -27.14
C ASP A 252 8.68 -16.53 -26.16
N GLY A 253 8.05 -15.42 -26.53
CA GLY A 253 8.03 -14.21 -25.72
C GLY A 253 7.46 -14.41 -24.31
N MET A 254 6.53 -15.35 -24.11
CA MET A 254 6.02 -15.68 -22.77
C MET A 254 7.09 -16.30 -21.86
N GLU A 255 7.99 -17.12 -22.41
CA GLU A 255 9.09 -17.70 -21.63
C GLU A 255 10.15 -16.64 -21.30
N ILE A 256 10.35 -15.65 -22.18
CA ILE A 256 11.17 -14.47 -21.89
C ILE A 256 10.59 -13.68 -20.73
N TYR A 257 9.28 -13.40 -20.75
CA TYR A 257 8.62 -12.75 -19.62
C TYR A 257 8.80 -13.51 -18.32
N ARG A 258 8.59 -14.84 -18.32
CA ARG A 258 8.79 -15.68 -17.13
C ARG A 258 10.22 -15.60 -16.61
N ALA A 259 11.21 -15.63 -17.51
CA ALA A 259 12.62 -15.53 -17.15
C ALA A 259 12.94 -14.16 -16.54
N THR A 260 12.44 -13.08 -17.15
CA THR A 260 12.64 -11.70 -16.70
C THR A 260 12.04 -11.45 -15.34
N VAL A 261 10.76 -11.75 -15.17
CA VAL A 261 10.07 -11.44 -13.90
C VAL A 261 10.60 -12.30 -12.76
N ALA A 262 10.98 -13.56 -13.02
CA ALA A 262 11.60 -14.41 -12.01
C ALA A 262 13.02 -13.92 -11.64
N HIS A 263 13.79 -13.42 -12.59
CA HIS A 263 15.11 -12.85 -12.35
C HIS A 263 15.02 -11.59 -11.49
N ALA A 264 14.18 -10.63 -11.88
CA ALA A 264 13.97 -9.40 -11.11
C ALA A 264 13.40 -9.68 -9.71
N ALA A 265 12.44 -10.61 -9.60
CA ALA A 265 11.91 -11.05 -8.33
C ALA A 265 12.99 -11.69 -7.44
N ALA A 266 13.91 -12.48 -8.02
CA ALA A 266 15.02 -13.08 -7.29
C ALA A 266 15.95 -12.02 -6.67
N HIS A 267 16.28 -10.97 -7.42
CA HIS A 267 17.01 -9.81 -6.87
C HIS A 267 16.31 -9.21 -5.66
N MET A 268 15.00 -8.92 -5.76
CA MET A 268 14.21 -8.37 -4.64
C MET A 268 14.00 -9.31 -3.44
N VAL A 269 14.35 -10.59 -3.55
CA VAL A 269 14.20 -11.59 -2.48
C VAL A 269 15.54 -11.94 -1.85
N TYR A 270 16.62 -11.95 -2.64
CA TYR A 270 17.92 -12.50 -2.22
C TYR A 270 19.04 -11.48 -2.09
N THR A 271 18.80 -10.23 -2.49
CA THR A 271 19.76 -9.13 -2.35
C THR A 271 19.36 -8.27 -1.15
N ASN A 272 20.00 -8.52 0.00
CA ASN A 272 19.60 -7.93 1.29
C ASN A 272 20.59 -6.90 1.84
N ASP A 273 21.84 -6.86 1.37
CA ASP A 273 22.86 -5.93 1.88
C ASP A 273 23.45 -5.06 0.76
N ARG A 274 23.84 -3.83 1.15
CA ARG A 274 24.53 -2.87 0.29
C ARG A 274 25.96 -3.32 -0.01
N ILE A 275 26.38 -3.16 -1.26
CA ILE A 275 27.80 -3.22 -1.63
C ILE A 275 28.22 -1.84 -2.12
N SER A 276 29.25 -1.26 -1.50
CA SER A 276 29.81 0.03 -1.93
C SER A 276 30.40 -0.08 -3.34
N ALA A 277 30.02 0.84 -4.21
CA ALA A 277 30.61 1.03 -5.53
C ALA A 277 31.90 1.87 -5.50
N GLU A 278 32.31 2.36 -4.33
CA GLU A 278 33.50 3.19 -4.16
C GLU A 278 34.76 2.43 -4.66
N GLU A 279 35.64 3.16 -5.34
CA GLU A 279 36.90 2.66 -5.90
C GLU A 279 36.78 1.66 -7.08
N LEU A 280 35.59 1.40 -7.61
CA LEU A 280 35.40 0.55 -8.80
C LEU A 280 35.38 1.33 -10.11
N SER A 281 35.96 0.74 -11.16
CA SER A 281 35.76 1.21 -12.53
C SER A 281 34.41 0.73 -13.08
N GLN A 282 33.85 1.50 -14.02
CA GLN A 282 32.59 1.15 -14.70
C GLN A 282 32.61 -0.23 -15.36
N ALA A 283 33.77 -0.68 -15.86
CA ALA A 283 33.91 -2.03 -16.41
C ALA A 283 33.88 -3.11 -15.31
N GLN A 284 34.54 -2.87 -14.17
CA GLN A 284 34.49 -3.80 -13.02
C GLN A 284 33.07 -3.95 -12.48
N MET A 285 32.29 -2.86 -12.41
CA MET A 285 30.88 -2.91 -12.04
C MET A 285 30.10 -3.90 -12.91
N ARG A 286 30.25 -3.83 -14.24
CA ARG A 286 29.57 -4.77 -15.18
C ARG A 286 29.95 -6.23 -14.98
N PHE A 287 31.20 -6.52 -14.63
CA PHE A 287 31.59 -7.90 -14.30
C PHE A 287 31.02 -8.36 -12.97
N ILE A 288 30.94 -7.48 -11.96
CA ILE A 288 30.32 -7.80 -10.67
C ILE A 288 28.83 -8.09 -10.84
N GLU A 289 28.10 -7.27 -11.61
CA GLU A 289 26.69 -7.47 -11.96
C GLU A 289 26.44 -8.87 -12.54
N MET A 290 27.29 -9.32 -13.46
CA MET A 290 27.18 -10.66 -14.06
C MET A 290 27.24 -11.79 -13.02
N PHE A 291 28.10 -11.67 -12.01
CA PHE A 291 28.21 -12.66 -10.94
C PHE A 291 27.07 -12.54 -9.93
N GLU A 292 26.59 -11.32 -9.66
CA GLU A 292 25.43 -11.13 -8.80
C GLU A 292 24.18 -11.75 -9.42
N ASP A 293 23.92 -11.52 -10.71
CA ASP A 293 22.86 -12.19 -11.45
C ASP A 293 22.95 -13.72 -11.28
N ALA A 294 24.16 -14.27 -11.45
CA ALA A 294 24.38 -15.71 -11.32
C ALA A 294 24.16 -16.21 -9.89
N ARG A 295 24.44 -15.39 -8.87
CA ARG A 295 24.19 -15.70 -7.44
C ARG A 295 22.70 -15.73 -7.13
N VAL A 296 21.96 -14.70 -7.52
CA VAL A 296 20.51 -14.64 -7.25
C VAL A 296 19.76 -15.70 -8.03
N GLU A 297 20.19 -16.00 -9.27
CA GLU A 297 19.67 -17.09 -10.06
C GLU A 297 19.98 -18.44 -9.40
N TYR A 298 21.20 -18.64 -8.89
CA TYR A 298 21.58 -19.84 -8.12
C TYR A 298 20.69 -20.06 -6.91
N LEU A 299 20.45 -19.04 -6.10
CA LEU A 299 19.54 -19.11 -4.95
C LEU A 299 18.12 -19.46 -5.41
N ALA A 300 17.62 -18.78 -6.44
CA ALA A 300 16.29 -19.01 -6.97
C ALA A 300 16.10 -20.44 -7.52
N TYR A 301 17.05 -20.97 -8.30
CA TYR A 301 16.88 -22.33 -8.85
C TYR A 301 17.26 -23.44 -7.87
N THR A 302 17.95 -23.12 -6.78
CA THR A 302 18.14 -24.07 -5.66
C THR A 302 16.81 -24.34 -4.96
N GLU A 303 15.96 -23.31 -4.81
CA GLU A 303 14.61 -23.46 -4.30
C GLU A 303 13.62 -23.98 -5.36
N PHE A 304 13.76 -23.50 -6.61
CA PHE A 304 12.89 -23.83 -7.74
C PHE A 304 13.67 -24.39 -8.93
N PRO A 305 13.98 -25.70 -8.97
CA PRO A 305 14.84 -26.31 -10.00
C PRO A 305 14.40 -26.09 -11.46
N GLY A 306 13.11 -25.81 -11.70
CA GLY A 306 12.58 -25.49 -13.02
C GLY A 306 13.14 -24.21 -13.63
N LEU A 307 13.53 -23.23 -12.79
CA LEU A 307 14.09 -21.94 -13.23
C LEU A 307 15.45 -22.11 -13.90
N ARG A 308 16.27 -23.06 -13.43
CA ARG A 308 17.58 -23.37 -14.05
C ARG A 308 17.40 -23.77 -15.52
N LYS A 309 16.41 -24.62 -15.82
CA LYS A 309 16.13 -25.06 -17.19
C LYS A 309 15.68 -23.87 -18.07
N LEU A 310 14.87 -22.97 -17.51
CA LEU A 310 14.39 -21.78 -18.20
C LEU A 310 15.55 -20.84 -18.57
N TRP A 311 16.38 -20.44 -17.59
CA TRP A 311 17.50 -19.52 -17.86
C TRP A 311 18.58 -20.15 -18.74
N LEU A 312 18.91 -21.44 -18.56
CA LEU A 312 19.89 -22.13 -19.41
C LEU A 312 19.49 -22.17 -20.90
N SER A 313 18.20 -22.12 -21.22
CA SER A 313 17.76 -22.09 -22.61
C SER A 313 18.29 -20.88 -23.39
N PHE A 314 18.49 -19.73 -22.73
CA PHE A 314 19.03 -18.51 -23.35
C PHE A 314 20.52 -18.61 -23.71
N PHE A 315 21.26 -19.51 -23.05
CA PHE A 315 22.70 -19.72 -23.28
C PHE A 315 22.99 -20.92 -24.20
N THR A 316 21.97 -21.72 -24.52
CA THR A 316 22.12 -22.96 -25.32
C THR A 316 21.39 -22.90 -26.65
N SER A 317 20.45 -21.97 -26.83
CA SER A 317 19.70 -21.81 -28.09
C SER A 317 20.58 -21.16 -29.17
N GLU A 318 20.54 -21.72 -30.38
CA GLU A 318 21.28 -21.18 -31.53
C GLU A 318 20.41 -20.21 -32.36
N PRO A 319 21.00 -19.16 -32.96
CA PRO A 319 20.29 -18.23 -33.83
C PRO A 319 19.59 -18.93 -35.00
N GLN A 320 18.35 -18.54 -35.29
CA GLN A 320 17.63 -19.08 -36.44
C GLN A 320 18.18 -18.51 -37.75
N LYS A 321 18.01 -19.25 -38.87
CA LYS A 321 18.59 -18.91 -40.18
C LYS A 321 18.17 -17.54 -40.74
N ASP A 322 17.07 -16.98 -40.24
CA ASP A 322 16.49 -15.72 -40.69
C ASP A 322 16.69 -14.57 -39.67
N GLU A 323 17.40 -14.80 -38.55
CA GLU A 323 17.73 -13.77 -37.56
C GLU A 323 19.01 -13.01 -37.96
N GLU A 324 19.02 -11.67 -37.80
CA GLU A 324 20.24 -10.87 -37.97
C GLU A 324 21.25 -11.23 -36.88
N THR A 325 22.30 -11.98 -37.24
CA THR A 325 23.43 -12.24 -36.34
C THR A 325 24.18 -10.95 -36.05
N VAL A 326 23.95 -10.38 -34.87
CA VAL A 326 24.76 -9.28 -34.33
C VAL A 326 26.13 -9.84 -33.96
N GLN A 327 27.20 -9.20 -34.45
CA GLN A 327 28.56 -9.60 -34.10
C GLN A 327 28.83 -9.22 -32.64
N VAL A 328 28.79 -10.22 -31.75
CA VAL A 328 29.06 -10.04 -30.31
C VAL A 328 30.55 -9.81 -30.10
N HIS A 329 30.89 -8.87 -29.22
CA HIS A 329 32.29 -8.59 -28.84
C HIS A 329 32.90 -9.78 -28.09
N GLU A 330 34.19 -10.08 -28.30
CA GLU A 330 34.89 -11.23 -27.71
C GLU A 330 34.71 -11.34 -26.18
N THR A 331 34.90 -10.25 -25.44
CA THR A 331 34.69 -10.21 -23.98
C THR A 331 33.26 -10.56 -23.57
N MET A 332 32.24 -10.18 -24.35
CA MET A 332 30.85 -10.49 -24.05
C MET A 332 30.56 -11.99 -24.28
N ASP A 333 31.18 -12.60 -25.28
CA ASP A 333 31.16 -14.05 -25.47
C ASP A 333 31.77 -14.79 -24.28
N LEU A 334 32.93 -14.35 -23.80
CA LEU A 334 33.56 -14.92 -22.60
C LEU A 334 32.69 -14.79 -21.36
N MET A 335 32.02 -13.64 -21.19
CA MET A 335 31.08 -13.43 -20.09
C MET A 335 29.88 -14.39 -20.18
N MET A 336 29.25 -14.53 -21.35
CA MET A 336 28.14 -15.49 -21.55
C MET A 336 28.55 -16.94 -21.28
N ARG A 337 29.72 -17.36 -21.78
CA ARG A 337 30.25 -18.71 -21.56
C ARG A 337 30.58 -18.96 -20.09
N THR A 338 31.07 -17.95 -19.38
CA THR A 338 31.32 -18.02 -17.93
C THR A 338 30.03 -18.18 -17.15
N THR A 339 29.01 -17.36 -17.44
CA THR A 339 27.69 -17.51 -16.81
C THR A 339 27.08 -18.89 -17.07
N ARG A 340 27.19 -19.40 -18.31
CA ARG A 340 26.77 -20.77 -18.63
C ARG A 340 27.51 -21.82 -17.81
N ALA A 341 28.83 -21.69 -17.65
CA ALA A 341 29.63 -22.62 -16.86
C ALA A 341 29.32 -22.57 -15.35
N ILE A 342 28.86 -21.41 -14.83
CA ILE A 342 28.37 -21.28 -13.46
C ILE A 342 27.01 -21.97 -13.30
N MET A 343 26.08 -21.76 -14.23
CA MET A 343 24.74 -22.35 -14.17
C MET A 343 24.69 -23.84 -14.51
N ASP A 344 25.58 -24.32 -15.37
CA ASP A 344 25.59 -25.70 -15.85
C ASP A 344 26.85 -26.47 -15.45
N PRO A 345 26.83 -27.19 -14.31
CA PRO A 345 27.88 -28.10 -13.90
C PRO A 345 28.38 -29.10 -14.95
N ASP A 346 27.55 -29.47 -15.93
CA ASP A 346 27.91 -30.45 -16.98
C ASP A 346 28.59 -29.78 -18.20
N TYR A 347 28.62 -28.45 -18.26
CA TYR A 347 29.29 -27.69 -19.31
C TYR A 347 30.79 -27.56 -19.02
N SER A 348 31.61 -27.83 -20.04
CA SER A 348 33.05 -27.61 -20.02
C SER A 348 33.44 -26.73 -21.20
N ASP A 349 34.06 -25.59 -20.91
CA ASP A 349 34.54 -24.63 -21.90
C ASP A 349 35.91 -25.04 -22.47
N GLU A 350 36.23 -24.58 -23.68
CA GLU A 350 37.56 -24.78 -24.28
C GLU A 350 38.65 -23.99 -23.55
N LEU A 351 38.32 -22.87 -22.92
CA LEU A 351 39.25 -22.03 -22.18
C LEU A 351 39.32 -22.48 -20.70
N PRO A 352 40.47 -23.00 -20.21
CA PRO A 352 40.58 -23.51 -18.84
C PRO A 352 40.24 -22.46 -17.77
N ALA A 353 40.57 -21.19 -18.02
CA ALA A 353 40.29 -20.10 -17.09
C ALA A 353 38.80 -19.94 -16.78
N ILE A 354 37.90 -20.21 -17.74
CA ILE A 354 36.45 -20.14 -17.51
C ILE A 354 36.01 -21.28 -16.59
N ASN A 355 36.50 -22.49 -16.82
CA ASN A 355 36.18 -23.65 -16.00
C ASN A 355 36.66 -23.47 -14.55
N ASP A 356 37.88 -22.94 -14.38
CA ASP A 356 38.46 -22.67 -13.05
C ASP A 356 37.64 -21.64 -12.28
N ILE A 357 37.31 -20.50 -12.90
CA ILE A 357 36.50 -19.43 -12.29
C ILE A 357 35.11 -19.93 -11.94
N ALA A 358 34.44 -20.64 -12.87
CA ALA A 358 33.10 -21.15 -12.63
C ALA A 358 33.07 -22.23 -11.55
N SER A 359 34.08 -23.11 -11.48
CA SER A 359 34.19 -24.13 -10.43
C SER A 359 34.46 -23.51 -9.06
N ASP A 360 35.35 -22.52 -8.99
CA ASP A 360 35.67 -21.82 -7.74
C ASP A 360 34.47 -21.03 -7.22
N TYR A 361 33.77 -20.31 -8.10
CA TYR A 361 32.58 -19.55 -7.72
C TYR A 361 31.45 -20.45 -7.24
N ARG A 362 31.17 -21.58 -7.93
CA ARG A 362 30.19 -22.57 -7.47
C ARG A 362 30.54 -23.13 -6.10
N ALA A 363 31.80 -23.47 -5.85
CA ALA A 363 32.23 -23.96 -4.54
C ALA A 363 32.05 -22.92 -3.43
N LYS A 364 32.23 -21.63 -3.73
CA LYS A 364 31.94 -20.52 -2.79
C LYS A 364 30.44 -20.38 -2.54
N LEU A 365 29.60 -20.48 -3.58
CA LEU A 365 28.13 -20.44 -3.47
C LEU A 365 27.58 -21.60 -2.64
N GLU A 366 28.10 -22.83 -2.81
CA GLU A 366 27.68 -23.98 -2.02
C GLU A 366 27.95 -23.81 -0.52
N LYS A 367 28.96 -23.01 -0.16
CA LYS A 367 29.37 -22.79 1.23
C LYS A 367 28.58 -21.67 1.91
N ASP A 368 28.38 -20.54 1.23
CA ASP A 368 27.75 -19.34 1.80
C ASP A 368 27.05 -18.49 0.72
N PRO A 369 25.91 -18.95 0.18
CA PRO A 369 25.29 -18.33 -1.00
C PRO A 369 24.64 -16.96 -0.72
N TYR A 370 24.35 -16.66 0.55
CA TYR A 370 23.72 -15.40 0.97
C TYR A 370 24.73 -14.26 1.16
N ASN A 371 26.03 -14.51 0.99
CA ASN A 371 27.06 -13.50 1.17
C ASN A 371 27.22 -12.64 -0.11
N PRO A 372 26.86 -11.35 -0.07
CA PRO A 372 26.86 -10.50 -1.25
C PRO A 372 28.30 -10.15 -1.71
N ARG A 373 29.30 -10.22 -0.81
CA ARG A 373 30.70 -9.97 -1.17
C ARG A 373 31.26 -10.98 -2.16
N LEU A 374 30.62 -12.14 -2.32
CA LEU A 374 31.05 -13.16 -3.29
C LEU A 374 31.02 -12.64 -4.72
N ALA A 375 29.94 -11.96 -5.12
CA ALA A 375 29.81 -11.38 -6.46
C ALA A 375 30.87 -10.29 -6.70
N TRP A 376 31.10 -9.43 -5.71
CA TRP A 376 32.13 -8.39 -5.77
C TRP A 376 33.53 -8.97 -6.00
N MET A 377 33.94 -9.95 -5.18
CA MET A 377 35.26 -10.57 -5.28
C MET A 377 35.44 -11.29 -6.62
N ALA A 378 34.42 -12.05 -7.05
CA ALA A 378 34.47 -12.79 -8.31
C ALA A 378 34.51 -11.86 -9.53
N GLY A 379 33.76 -10.76 -9.52
CA GLY A 379 33.77 -9.78 -10.61
C GLY A 379 35.12 -9.07 -10.77
N VAL A 380 35.77 -8.71 -9.66
CA VAL A 380 37.12 -8.11 -9.69
C VAL A 380 38.17 -9.12 -10.15
N GLU A 381 38.12 -10.36 -9.66
CA GLU A 381 39.02 -11.44 -10.10
C GLU A 381 38.86 -11.73 -11.59
N PHE A 382 37.61 -11.79 -12.06
CA PHE A 382 37.30 -11.96 -13.48
C PHE A 382 37.80 -10.79 -14.33
N TYR A 383 37.60 -9.54 -13.91
CA TYR A 383 38.14 -8.37 -14.60
C TYR A 383 39.65 -8.49 -14.81
N ASN A 384 40.40 -8.77 -13.73
CA ASN A 384 41.86 -8.90 -13.80
C ASN A 384 42.27 -10.01 -14.77
N LYS A 385 41.53 -11.13 -14.79
CA LYS A 385 41.78 -12.23 -15.72
C LYS A 385 41.44 -11.87 -17.17
N MET A 386 40.36 -11.14 -17.40
CA MET A 386 39.95 -10.73 -18.74
C MET A 386 40.94 -9.74 -19.36
N VAL A 387 41.52 -8.82 -18.58
CA VAL A 387 42.58 -7.90 -19.06
C VAL A 387 43.80 -8.67 -19.61
N GLU A 388 44.09 -9.87 -19.10
CA GLU A 388 45.19 -10.71 -19.59
C GLU A 388 44.87 -11.43 -20.91
N ILE A 389 43.59 -11.68 -21.20
CA ILE A 389 43.15 -12.61 -22.24
C ILE A 389 42.48 -11.89 -23.42
N ALA A 390 41.74 -10.81 -23.16
CA ALA A 390 40.94 -10.09 -24.16
C ALA A 390 40.99 -8.57 -23.95
N THR A 391 40.65 -7.81 -24.99
CA THR A 391 40.53 -6.35 -24.89
C THR A 391 39.18 -5.97 -24.26
N ILE A 392 39.17 -5.15 -23.22
CA ILE A 392 37.93 -4.68 -22.60
C ILE A 392 37.28 -3.60 -23.50
N PRO A 393 36.04 -3.80 -23.97
CA PRO A 393 35.35 -2.82 -24.80
C PRO A 393 34.86 -1.61 -23.97
N SER A 394 34.33 -0.60 -24.64
CA SER A 394 33.74 0.55 -23.96
C SER A 394 32.50 0.14 -23.13
N VAL A 395 32.19 0.92 -22.10
CA VAL A 395 31.03 0.67 -21.20
C VAL A 395 29.74 0.54 -21.98
N ARG A 396 29.55 1.32 -23.05
CA ARG A 396 28.38 1.22 -23.94
C ARG A 396 28.18 -0.18 -24.49
N ILE A 397 29.25 -0.84 -24.94
CA ILE A 397 29.18 -2.20 -25.49
C ILE A 397 28.95 -3.22 -24.38
N LEU A 398 29.56 -3.03 -23.20
CA LEU A 398 29.30 -3.89 -22.02
C LEU A 398 27.85 -3.78 -21.54
N SER A 399 27.27 -2.59 -21.65
CA SER A 399 25.86 -2.33 -21.36
C SER A 399 24.90 -2.88 -22.42
N GLU A 400 25.38 -3.28 -23.60
CA GLU A 400 24.59 -3.93 -24.66
C GLU A 400 24.62 -5.48 -24.52
N TRP A 401 24.47 -5.98 -23.29
CA TRP A 401 24.29 -7.40 -22.99
C TRP A 401 23.27 -8.10 -23.92
N PRO A 402 23.62 -9.20 -24.59
CA PRO A 402 22.78 -9.79 -25.65
C PRO A 402 21.59 -10.61 -25.13
N ILE A 403 21.53 -10.92 -23.83
CA ILE A 403 20.46 -11.74 -23.24
C ILE A 403 19.32 -10.83 -22.79
N PRO A 404 18.10 -11.01 -23.34
CA PRO A 404 17.01 -10.05 -23.20
C PRO A 404 16.33 -10.06 -21.82
N TYR A 405 16.49 -11.13 -21.04
CA TYR A 405 15.70 -11.29 -19.81
C TYR A 405 16.31 -10.60 -18.59
N ARG A 406 17.62 -10.33 -18.60
CA ARG A 406 18.33 -9.74 -17.45
C ARG A 406 18.04 -8.26 -17.32
N ASP A 407 18.04 -7.78 -16.08
CA ASP A 407 17.81 -6.37 -15.79
C ASP A 407 19.08 -5.52 -15.99
N ASP A 408 19.01 -4.23 -15.65
CA ASP A 408 20.16 -3.33 -15.69
C ASP A 408 20.97 -3.30 -14.39
N ASN A 409 20.62 -4.17 -13.43
CA ASN A 409 21.21 -4.26 -12.10
C ASN A 409 21.23 -2.93 -11.32
N ARG A 410 20.38 -1.94 -11.66
CA ARG A 410 20.35 -0.67 -10.92
C ARG A 410 19.99 -0.90 -9.45
N TYR A 411 19.08 -1.83 -9.16
CA TYR A 411 18.65 -2.15 -7.81
C TYR A 411 19.79 -2.66 -6.91
N PHE A 412 20.75 -3.36 -7.50
CA PHE A 412 21.94 -3.84 -6.80
C PHE A 412 22.89 -2.70 -6.40
N TRP A 413 22.96 -1.61 -7.18
CA TRP A 413 23.85 -0.47 -6.92
C TRP A 413 23.17 0.72 -6.22
N GLU A 414 21.95 1.05 -6.62
CA GLU A 414 21.17 2.21 -6.18
C GLU A 414 20.47 1.99 -4.84
N PHE A 415 20.87 0.98 -4.07
CA PHE A 415 20.39 0.81 -2.70
C PHE A 415 20.91 1.98 -1.85
N SER A 416 20.13 3.08 -1.90
CA SER A 416 20.17 4.35 -1.16
C SER A 416 21.03 5.54 -1.65
N GLU A 417 21.26 5.80 -2.94
CA GLU A 417 21.89 7.09 -3.33
C GLU A 417 21.10 8.02 -4.27
N ASN A 418 19.98 7.59 -4.87
CA ASN A 418 19.16 8.51 -5.71
C ASN A 418 17.72 8.75 -5.23
N MET A 419 17.30 8.17 -4.11
CA MET A 419 16.03 8.51 -3.46
C MET A 419 16.02 9.93 -2.85
N PHE A 420 17.20 10.54 -2.64
CA PHE A 420 17.34 11.79 -1.89
C PHE A 420 17.11 13.05 -2.74
N GLU A 421 17.28 12.99 -4.07
CA GLU A 421 17.18 14.17 -4.95
C GLU A 421 15.98 14.17 -5.90
N THR A 422 15.35 13.02 -6.21
CA THR A 422 14.28 12.95 -7.23
C THR A 422 12.86 12.84 -6.67
N GLN A 423 12.67 12.35 -5.44
CA GLN A 423 11.35 12.24 -4.82
C GLN A 423 11.29 13.22 -3.63
N GLY A 424 10.77 14.41 -3.90
CA GLY A 424 10.76 15.53 -2.94
C GLY A 424 10.06 15.20 -1.63
N VAL A 425 10.63 15.72 -0.53
CA VAL A 425 10.10 16.07 0.82
C VAL A 425 9.17 15.09 1.59
N ASP A 426 8.52 14.11 0.95
CA ASP A 426 7.53 13.22 1.54
C ASP A 426 8.12 11.87 2.03
N PHE A 427 9.44 11.69 1.99
CA PHE A 427 10.13 10.45 2.39
C PHE A 427 11.15 10.69 3.51
N LEU A 428 10.72 11.35 4.58
CA LEU A 428 11.37 11.24 5.88
C LEU A 428 10.37 10.61 6.86
N PRO A 429 10.46 9.31 7.18
CA PRO A 429 10.05 8.92 8.52
C PRO A 429 10.96 9.68 9.48
N SER A 430 10.38 10.48 10.36
CA SER A 430 11.06 11.25 11.41
C SER A 430 11.91 10.40 12.38
N SER A 431 12.05 9.09 12.13
CA SER A 431 12.68 8.10 13.00
C SER A 431 14.15 7.79 12.72
N GLU A 432 14.74 8.20 11.59
CA GLU A 432 16.19 7.95 11.33
C GLU A 432 17.14 9.07 11.78
N GLN A 433 16.66 10.10 12.49
CA GLN A 433 17.52 11.20 12.97
C GLN A 433 17.87 11.19 14.45
N ASN A 434 17.52 10.16 15.25
CA ASN A 434 17.89 10.16 16.68
C ASN A 434 18.39 8.78 17.16
N VAL A 435 19.66 8.47 16.90
CA VAL A 435 20.30 7.27 17.48
C VAL A 435 20.60 7.54 18.96
N ARG A 436 20.03 6.76 19.89
CA ARG A 436 20.31 6.90 21.32
C ARG A 436 21.55 6.13 21.73
N ARG A 437 22.55 6.84 22.28
CA ARG A 437 23.77 6.22 22.82
C ARG A 437 23.80 6.31 24.34
N TYR A 438 23.83 5.16 25.01
CA TYR A 438 24.06 5.12 26.45
C TYR A 438 25.52 5.46 26.76
N VAL A 439 25.73 6.55 27.46
CA VAL A 439 27.07 7.07 27.76
C VAL A 439 27.34 7.11 29.26
N SER A 440 28.63 7.15 29.61
CA SER A 440 29.05 7.32 31.00
C SER A 440 28.82 8.77 31.48
N LEU A 441 28.73 8.99 32.80
CA LEU A 441 28.58 10.33 33.39
C LEU A 441 29.59 11.35 32.82
N MET A 442 30.84 10.93 32.66
CA MET A 442 31.92 11.82 32.20
C MET A 442 31.85 12.12 30.71
N GLU A 443 31.29 11.22 29.92
CA GLU A 443 31.09 11.39 28.49
C GLU A 443 29.88 12.28 28.22
N PHE A 444 28.78 12.07 28.96
CA PHE A 444 27.61 12.94 28.93
C PHE A 444 27.97 14.39 29.28
N VAL A 445 28.66 14.61 30.42
CA VAL A 445 29.06 15.95 30.88
C VAL A 445 30.01 16.67 29.91
N ASN A 446 30.82 15.93 29.16
CA ASN A 446 31.74 16.52 28.18
C ASN A 446 31.05 16.93 26.87
N GLU A 447 29.90 16.36 26.53
CA GLU A 447 29.15 16.63 25.29
C GLU A 447 27.92 17.55 25.49
N ILE A 448 27.65 18.03 26.72
CA ILE A 448 26.54 18.97 27.01
C ILE A 448 26.67 20.29 26.21
N ASP A 449 27.89 20.65 25.76
CA ASP A 449 28.17 21.86 24.96
C ASP A 449 28.19 21.59 23.43
N CYS A 450 27.16 20.97 22.87
CA CYS A 450 27.06 20.78 21.42
C CYS A 450 26.40 22.02 20.76
N GLU A 451 27.22 22.94 20.22
CA GLU A 451 26.79 24.16 19.52
C GLU A 451 26.20 23.89 18.12
N MET A 452 25.02 23.28 18.02
CA MET A 452 24.24 23.23 16.76
C MET A 452 23.07 24.21 16.84
N GLU A 453 23.01 25.19 15.92
CA GLU A 453 22.07 26.34 15.94
C GLU A 453 20.57 25.97 15.85
N ASP A 454 20.22 24.72 15.53
CA ASP A 454 18.85 24.32 15.20
C ASP A 454 18.20 23.32 16.20
N GLY A 455 18.87 22.96 17.30
CA GLY A 455 18.25 22.22 18.42
C GLY A 455 17.83 20.76 18.17
N ASN A 456 18.23 20.14 17.06
CA ASN A 456 17.98 18.70 16.79
C ASN A 456 19.32 17.93 16.66
N PRO A 457 19.83 17.31 17.74
CA PRO A 457 21.04 16.50 17.67
C PRO A 457 20.75 15.13 17.03
N GLN A 458 21.56 14.74 16.05
CA GLN A 458 21.42 13.47 15.32
C GLN A 458 21.63 12.20 16.18
N GLU A 459 22.25 12.39 17.35
CA GLU A 459 22.42 11.39 18.42
C GLU A 459 21.94 11.98 19.76
N THR A 460 20.98 11.33 20.43
CA THR A 460 20.56 11.71 21.80
C THR A 460 21.33 10.89 22.82
N LEU A 461 22.16 11.53 23.63
CA LEU A 461 22.90 10.88 24.71
C LEU A 461 21.97 10.56 25.88
N VAL A 462 22.03 9.34 26.40
CA VAL A 462 21.19 8.93 27.56
C VAL A 462 22.08 8.47 28.70
N LEU A 463 21.91 9.05 29.88
CA LEU A 463 22.52 8.56 31.11
C LEU A 463 21.68 7.45 31.73
N SER A 464 22.34 6.34 32.07
CA SER A 464 21.72 5.23 32.80
C SER A 464 21.28 5.57 34.24
N THR A 465 21.74 6.71 34.78
CA THR A 465 21.39 7.24 36.11
C THR A 465 20.92 8.67 35.98
N GLU A 466 19.82 9.02 36.65
CA GLU A 466 19.30 10.40 36.65
C GLU A 466 20.33 11.38 37.22
N LEU A 467 20.60 12.44 36.47
CA LEU A 467 21.47 13.55 36.85
C LEU A 467 20.61 14.82 36.93
N PHE A 468 20.67 15.53 38.04
CA PHE A 468 19.88 16.76 38.25
C PHE A 468 20.76 18.00 38.11
N PRO A 469 20.31 19.07 37.42
CA PRO A 469 21.02 20.34 37.36
C PRO A 469 21.20 20.97 38.76
N TYR A 470 22.29 21.71 38.94
CA TYR A 470 22.63 22.36 40.21
C TYR A 470 21.71 23.55 40.56
N GLU A 471 21.00 24.10 39.58
CA GLU A 471 19.97 25.13 39.75
C GLU A 471 18.60 24.43 39.77
N ASP A 472 18.03 24.29 40.97
CA ASP A 472 16.81 23.53 41.28
C ASP A 472 15.62 23.87 40.36
N MET A 473 15.33 22.97 39.42
CA MET A 473 14.04 22.89 38.71
C MET A 473 13.27 21.59 39.02
N GLY A 474 13.82 20.70 39.86
CA GLY A 474 13.18 19.43 40.23
C GLY A 474 13.07 18.39 39.11
N VAL A 475 13.73 18.64 37.97
CA VAL A 475 13.66 17.85 36.73
C VAL A 475 15.08 17.40 36.37
N SER A 476 15.25 16.13 35.97
CA SER A 476 16.58 15.59 35.61
C SER A 476 17.01 16.03 34.20
N TYR A 477 18.30 15.99 33.86
CA TYR A 477 18.78 16.24 32.49
C TYR A 477 18.16 15.29 31.46
N ASN A 478 17.89 14.03 31.85
CA ASN A 478 17.18 13.08 30.98
C ASN A 478 15.73 13.49 30.72
N GLU A 479 15.13 14.29 31.60
CA GLU A 479 13.75 14.78 31.51
C GLU A 479 13.70 16.18 30.86
N MET A 480 14.78 16.95 30.91
CA MET A 480 14.94 18.22 30.17
C MET A 480 15.28 18.04 28.69
N GLU A 481 16.19 17.12 28.37
CA GLU A 481 16.75 16.91 27.02
C GLU A 481 16.26 15.60 26.36
N GLY A 482 15.54 14.75 27.09
CA GLY A 482 15.12 13.44 26.59
C GLY A 482 13.81 13.48 25.83
N VAL A 483 13.87 13.15 24.54
CA VAL A 483 12.70 12.63 23.81
C VAL A 483 12.28 11.32 24.50
N GLU A 484 10.99 11.02 24.65
CA GLU A 484 10.56 9.75 25.27
C GLU A 484 10.96 8.54 24.40
N PRO A 485 11.38 7.40 24.99
CA PRO A 485 11.83 6.23 24.23
C PRO A 485 10.68 5.67 23.37
N VAL A 486 10.96 5.57 22.08
CA VAL A 486 10.07 5.04 21.05
C VAL A 486 10.38 3.55 20.86
N SER A 487 9.36 2.71 20.60
CA SER A 487 9.60 1.29 20.34
C SER A 487 10.30 1.04 18.99
N ASP A 488 10.83 -0.17 18.81
CA ASP A 488 11.15 -0.66 17.46
C ASP A 488 9.90 -0.59 16.56
N PRO A 489 10.07 -0.30 15.25
CA PRO A 489 8.97 -0.20 14.31
C PRO A 489 8.28 -1.56 14.12
N TYR A 490 6.96 -1.57 14.19
CA TYR A 490 6.12 -2.72 13.84
C TYR A 490 5.57 -2.55 12.43
N HIS A 491 5.89 -3.48 11.55
CA HIS A 491 5.38 -3.44 10.17
C HIS A 491 4.08 -4.24 10.03
N TYR A 492 3.10 -3.65 9.35
CA TYR A 492 1.81 -4.26 9.05
C TYR A 492 1.50 -4.17 7.56
N ASN A 493 0.82 -5.21 7.08
CA ASN A 493 0.32 -5.23 5.72
C ASN A 493 -0.88 -4.30 5.58
N GLU A 494 -1.00 -3.63 4.44
CA GLU A 494 -2.12 -2.77 4.09
C GLU A 494 -2.86 -3.30 2.88
N TRP A 495 -4.18 -3.34 2.91
CA TRP A 495 -5.01 -3.87 1.84
C TRP A 495 -5.26 -2.82 0.76
N ASP A 496 -4.77 -3.12 -0.44
CA ASP A 496 -5.04 -2.37 -1.65
C ASP A 496 -6.28 -2.95 -2.33
N TYR A 497 -7.36 -2.16 -2.37
CA TYR A 497 -8.62 -2.60 -2.95
C TYR A 497 -8.64 -2.56 -4.48
N HIS A 498 -7.81 -1.72 -5.11
CA HIS A 498 -7.69 -1.65 -6.58
C HIS A 498 -7.07 -2.94 -7.11
N VAL A 499 -6.00 -3.39 -6.46
CA VAL A 499 -5.28 -4.62 -6.83
C VAL A 499 -5.89 -5.87 -6.17
N GLN A 500 -6.79 -5.69 -5.19
CA GLN A 500 -7.36 -6.74 -4.34
C GLN A 500 -6.28 -7.59 -3.66
N LEU A 501 -5.23 -6.95 -3.15
CA LEU A 501 -4.10 -7.61 -2.51
C LEU A 501 -3.58 -6.79 -1.32
N ALA A 502 -3.03 -7.48 -0.32
CA ALA A 502 -2.31 -6.83 0.76
C ALA A 502 -0.89 -6.47 0.31
N ARG A 503 -0.51 -5.20 0.45
CA ARG A 503 0.85 -4.70 0.34
C ARG A 503 1.63 -5.13 1.59
N PRO A 504 2.72 -5.90 1.45
CA PRO A 504 3.48 -6.38 2.59
C PRO A 504 4.22 -5.23 3.29
N ASP A 505 4.25 -5.25 4.63
CA ASP A 505 5.04 -4.32 5.46
C ASP A 505 4.89 -2.83 5.10
N TRP A 506 3.69 -2.46 4.65
CA TRP A 506 3.43 -1.16 4.03
C TRP A 506 3.20 -0.04 5.05
N ALA A 507 2.57 -0.37 6.17
CA ALA A 507 2.33 0.56 7.27
C ALA A 507 3.29 0.27 8.43
N THR A 508 3.95 1.31 8.93
CA THR A 508 4.87 1.23 10.06
C THR A 508 4.19 1.84 11.29
N VAL A 509 3.97 1.01 12.30
CA VAL A 509 3.39 1.40 13.59
C VAL A 509 4.50 1.54 14.62
N ILE A 510 4.49 2.65 15.34
CA ILE A 510 5.51 3.03 16.29
C ILE A 510 4.85 3.26 17.65
N GLU A 511 5.18 2.45 18.65
CA GLU A 511 4.63 2.65 19.99
C GLU A 511 5.32 3.83 20.69
N ARG A 512 4.50 4.76 21.19
CA ARG A 512 4.92 5.93 21.97
C ARG A 512 4.20 5.95 23.31
N ARG A 513 4.78 6.65 24.28
CA ARG A 513 4.11 7.00 25.52
C ARG A 513 3.68 8.47 25.42
N GLN A 514 2.53 8.77 26.03
CA GLN A 514 2.03 10.14 26.09
C GLN A 514 2.53 10.79 27.38
N GLY A 515 2.87 12.09 27.31
CA GLY A 515 3.22 12.88 28.48
C GLY A 515 2.12 12.88 29.55
N LYS A 516 2.52 12.98 30.82
CA LYS A 516 1.61 12.97 31.96
C LYS A 516 0.92 14.34 32.12
N GLY A 517 -0.41 14.32 32.20
CA GLY A 517 -1.24 15.45 32.60
C GLY A 517 -1.63 15.37 34.08
N ASP A 518 -2.54 16.26 34.49
CA ASP A 518 -3.10 16.27 35.85
C ASP A 518 -4.17 15.18 36.00
N PRO A 519 -3.97 14.16 36.87
CA PRO A 519 -4.96 13.11 37.09
C PRO A 519 -6.29 13.61 37.66
N ASP A 520 -6.30 14.76 38.35
CA ASP A 520 -7.52 15.33 38.95
C ASP A 520 -8.57 15.65 37.87
N VAL A 521 -8.15 15.97 36.65
CA VAL A 521 -9.05 16.20 35.50
C VAL A 521 -9.94 14.98 35.23
N MET A 522 -9.38 13.76 35.33
CA MET A 522 -10.16 12.53 35.11
C MET A 522 -11.14 12.27 36.25
N ASP A 523 -10.79 12.66 37.49
CA ASP A 523 -11.67 12.53 38.65
C ASP A 523 -12.79 13.59 38.66
N GLU A 524 -12.53 14.78 38.12
CA GLU A 524 -13.54 15.81 37.89
C GLU A 524 -14.59 15.37 36.88
N ILE A 525 -14.19 14.71 35.78
CA ILE A 525 -15.10 14.14 34.77
C ILE A 525 -16.09 13.16 35.41
N LEU A 526 -15.59 12.27 36.27
CA LEU A 526 -16.41 11.30 37.01
C LEU A 526 -17.39 11.99 37.97
N THR A 527 -16.97 13.11 38.56
CA THR A 527 -17.79 13.89 39.48
C THR A 527 -18.89 14.64 38.73
N LYS A 528 -18.57 15.24 37.59
CA LYS A 528 -19.50 15.93 36.67
C LYS A 528 -20.59 14.98 36.17
N HIS A 529 -20.20 13.79 35.73
CA HIS A 529 -21.09 12.79 35.10
C HIS A 529 -21.54 11.67 36.05
N LYS A 530 -21.53 11.92 37.36
CA LYS A 530 -21.90 10.93 38.39
C LYS A 530 -23.25 10.22 38.15
N PRO A 531 -24.33 10.88 37.68
CA PRO A 531 -25.58 10.21 37.36
C PRO A 531 -25.47 9.21 36.20
N VAL A 532 -24.65 9.53 35.19
CA VAL A 532 -24.39 8.70 34.00
C VAL A 532 -23.55 7.50 34.41
N ALA A 533 -22.45 7.73 35.13
CA ALA A 533 -21.59 6.68 35.68
C ALA A 533 -22.37 5.68 36.57
N SER A 534 -23.26 6.19 37.43
CA SER A 534 -24.15 5.34 38.24
C SER A 534 -25.10 4.50 37.39
N ARG A 535 -25.70 5.07 36.34
CA ARG A 535 -26.58 4.33 35.41
C ARG A 535 -25.83 3.23 34.67
N ILE A 536 -24.64 3.53 34.15
CA ILE A 536 -23.78 2.55 33.47
C ILE A 536 -23.46 1.39 34.41
N ARG A 537 -23.05 1.67 35.65
CA ARG A 537 -22.80 0.64 36.67
C ARG A 537 -24.02 -0.25 36.90
N HIS A 538 -25.21 0.34 37.11
CA HIS A 538 -26.44 -0.44 37.35
C HIS A 538 -26.83 -1.30 36.16
N LEU A 539 -26.69 -0.80 34.92
CA LEU A 539 -26.98 -1.57 33.71
C LEU A 539 -26.03 -2.76 33.57
N ILE A 540 -24.75 -2.54 33.83
CA ILE A 540 -23.74 -3.57 33.72
C ILE A 540 -23.87 -4.62 34.84
N ASP A 541 -24.13 -4.20 36.08
CA ASP A 541 -24.45 -5.10 37.21
C ASP A 541 -25.67 -5.99 36.90
N ALA A 542 -26.67 -5.44 36.21
CA ALA A 542 -27.85 -6.21 35.77
C ALA A 542 -27.55 -7.20 34.63
N MET A 543 -26.52 -6.92 33.81
CA MET A 543 -26.06 -7.79 32.72
C MET A 543 -25.07 -8.86 33.16
N GLN A 544 -24.54 -8.81 34.39
CA GLN A 544 -23.69 -9.88 34.91
C GLN A 544 -24.48 -11.20 34.99
N PRO A 545 -24.07 -12.27 34.30
CA PRO A 545 -24.58 -13.60 34.61
C PRO A 545 -24.15 -13.92 36.04
N GLN A 546 -25.12 -14.02 36.95
CA GLN A 546 -24.88 -14.32 38.36
C GLN A 546 -24.20 -15.68 38.52
N GLY A 547 -22.87 -15.68 38.59
CA GLY A 547 -22.00 -16.76 39.07
C GLY A 547 -22.51 -18.19 38.86
N ILE A 548 -22.55 -18.93 39.96
CA ILE A 548 -22.91 -20.36 40.00
C ILE A 548 -24.42 -20.51 39.76
N VAL A 549 -24.83 -20.86 38.54
CA VAL A 549 -26.23 -21.19 38.22
C VAL A 549 -26.48 -22.65 38.56
N ARG A 550 -27.29 -22.90 39.61
CA ARG A 550 -27.71 -24.24 40.02
C ARG A 550 -28.99 -24.63 39.29
N ARG A 551 -28.92 -25.47 38.25
CA ARG A 551 -30.09 -25.99 37.54
C ARG A 551 -30.48 -27.36 38.11
N ARG A 552 -31.75 -27.49 38.52
CA ARG A 552 -32.32 -28.71 39.11
C ARG A 552 -33.00 -29.56 38.05
N GLY A 553 -33.24 -30.84 38.33
CA GLY A 553 -34.04 -31.70 37.46
C GLY A 553 -33.23 -32.34 36.33
N TYR A 554 -31.98 -32.73 36.61
CA TYR A 554 -31.17 -33.53 35.70
C TYR A 554 -30.98 -34.95 36.27
N GLU A 555 -30.82 -35.94 35.39
CA GLU A 555 -30.50 -37.32 35.79
C GLU A 555 -29.07 -37.46 36.32
N GLU A 556 -28.15 -36.60 35.86
CA GLU A 556 -26.76 -36.54 36.31
C GLU A 556 -26.40 -35.11 36.74
N GLY A 557 -25.60 -34.97 37.79
CA GLY A 557 -25.19 -33.67 38.33
C GLY A 557 -24.19 -33.81 39.48
N GLU A 558 -23.68 -32.67 39.93
CA GLU A 558 -22.62 -32.58 40.95
C GLU A 558 -23.18 -32.65 42.38
N GLU A 559 -24.39 -32.13 42.59
CA GLU A 559 -25.11 -32.18 43.86
C GLU A 559 -26.45 -32.91 43.68
N LEU A 560 -26.98 -33.47 44.77
CA LEU A 560 -28.25 -34.20 44.78
C LEU A 560 -29.37 -33.29 45.32
N ASP A 561 -30.49 -33.15 44.59
CA ASP A 561 -31.66 -32.42 45.08
C ASP A 561 -32.42 -33.31 46.07
N LEU A 562 -32.19 -33.06 47.36
CA LEU A 562 -32.80 -33.82 48.45
C LEU A 562 -34.34 -33.87 48.35
N ASN A 563 -35.00 -32.81 47.87
CA ASN A 563 -36.47 -32.82 47.76
C ASN A 563 -36.95 -33.74 46.63
N ALA A 564 -36.26 -33.69 45.48
CA ALA A 564 -36.56 -34.57 44.35
C ALA A 564 -36.26 -36.03 44.69
N ALA A 565 -35.13 -36.29 45.35
CA ALA A 565 -34.74 -37.63 45.80
C ALA A 565 -35.70 -38.21 46.85
N VAL A 566 -36.16 -37.40 47.82
CA VAL A 566 -37.16 -37.84 48.81
C VAL A 566 -38.48 -38.18 48.12
N ARG A 567 -38.93 -37.38 47.14
CA ARG A 567 -40.13 -37.68 46.35
C ARG A 567 -39.99 -38.97 45.54
N ALA A 568 -38.87 -39.14 44.83
CA ALA A 568 -38.58 -40.37 44.11
C ALA A 568 -38.62 -41.61 45.04
N MET A 569 -38.08 -41.50 46.25
CA MET A 569 -38.15 -42.57 47.25
C MET A 569 -39.57 -42.85 47.77
N ILE A 570 -40.42 -41.82 47.88
CA ILE A 570 -41.83 -41.98 48.21
C ILE A 570 -42.56 -42.73 47.08
N ASP A 571 -42.32 -42.36 45.82
CA ASP A 571 -42.97 -42.98 44.66
C ASP A 571 -42.54 -44.45 44.48
N ILE A 572 -41.25 -44.77 44.67
CA ILE A 572 -40.75 -46.16 44.68
C ILE A 572 -41.48 -46.99 45.75
N ARG A 573 -41.64 -46.45 46.96
CA ARG A 573 -42.36 -47.15 48.05
C ARG A 573 -43.85 -47.33 47.78
N ARG A 574 -44.43 -46.49 46.91
CA ARG A 574 -45.82 -46.60 46.46
C ARG A 574 -46.00 -47.51 45.23
N GLY A 575 -44.91 -48.03 44.65
CA GLY A 575 -44.94 -48.82 43.43
C GLY A 575 -45.20 -48.00 42.16
N ILE A 576 -44.96 -46.69 42.21
CA ILE A 576 -45.07 -45.76 41.07
C ILE A 576 -43.67 -45.56 40.48
N MET A 577 -43.56 -45.45 39.15
CA MET A 577 -42.29 -45.16 38.49
C MET A 577 -41.82 -43.74 38.87
N PRO A 578 -40.66 -43.58 39.53
CA PRO A 578 -40.18 -42.27 39.97
C PRO A 578 -39.59 -41.47 38.80
N ASP A 579 -39.55 -40.15 38.94
CA ASP A 579 -38.78 -39.29 38.04
C ASP A 579 -37.27 -39.46 38.33
N PRO A 580 -36.45 -39.89 37.35
CA PRO A 580 -35.01 -40.11 37.55
C PRO A 580 -34.21 -38.81 37.73
N ARG A 581 -34.81 -37.64 37.48
CA ARG A 581 -34.14 -36.33 37.48
C ARG A 581 -33.94 -35.74 38.89
N ILE A 582 -33.14 -36.41 39.72
CA ILE A 582 -32.91 -36.05 41.12
C ILE A 582 -31.65 -35.21 41.38
N ASN A 583 -30.88 -34.87 40.36
CA ASN A 583 -29.60 -34.17 40.51
C ASN A 583 -29.69 -32.68 40.14
N ILE A 584 -28.73 -31.92 40.67
CA ILE A 584 -28.48 -30.50 40.43
C ILE A 584 -27.17 -30.38 39.64
N ARG A 585 -27.25 -29.73 38.49
CA ARG A 585 -26.09 -29.36 37.68
C ARG A 585 -25.69 -27.93 38.03
N ILE A 586 -24.41 -27.76 38.36
CA ILE A 586 -23.84 -26.45 38.65
C ILE A 586 -23.08 -26.00 37.40
N THR A 587 -23.57 -24.94 36.75
CA THR A 587 -22.83 -24.31 35.66
C THR A 587 -22.19 -23.04 36.20
N ARG A 588 -20.85 -22.98 36.17
CA ARG A 588 -20.11 -21.77 36.47
C ARG A 588 -19.99 -20.96 35.18
N HIS A 589 -20.66 -19.82 35.11
CA HIS A 589 -20.37 -18.83 34.08
C HIS A 589 -19.27 -17.93 34.61
N LEU A 590 -18.03 -18.15 34.16
CA LEU A 590 -16.95 -17.20 34.30
C LEU A 590 -16.97 -16.34 33.04
N ARG A 591 -17.13 -15.03 33.21
CA ARG A 591 -16.94 -14.06 32.12
C ARG A 591 -15.44 -13.91 31.91
N ASP A 592 -14.97 -14.29 30.73
CA ASP A 592 -13.56 -14.28 30.35
C ASP A 592 -13.41 -13.45 29.08
N LEU A 593 -13.32 -12.13 29.30
CA LEU A 593 -13.32 -11.10 28.26
C LEU A 593 -12.07 -10.22 28.43
N SER A 594 -11.33 -10.03 27.33
CA SER A 594 -10.28 -9.00 27.24
C SER A 594 -10.69 -7.88 26.29
N ILE A 595 -10.54 -6.64 26.72
CA ILE A 595 -10.98 -5.45 25.98
C ILE A 595 -9.79 -4.53 25.68
N VAL A 596 -9.62 -4.07 24.45
CA VAL A 596 -8.82 -2.88 24.14
C VAL A 596 -9.76 -1.74 23.82
N LEU A 597 -9.72 -0.68 24.61
CA LEU A 597 -10.31 0.60 24.25
C LEU A 597 -9.29 1.35 23.38
N LEU A 598 -9.60 1.49 22.09
CA LEU A 598 -8.75 2.17 21.12
C LEU A 598 -9.35 3.54 20.80
N LEU A 599 -8.59 4.60 21.06
CA LEU A 599 -9.03 5.98 20.89
C LEU A 599 -8.37 6.60 19.65
N ASP A 600 -9.17 7.22 18.80
CA ASP A 600 -8.69 8.08 17.71
C ASP A 600 -8.27 9.44 18.27
N LEU A 601 -7.08 9.92 17.89
CA LEU A 601 -6.47 11.15 18.41
C LEU A 601 -6.09 12.10 17.26
N SER A 602 -6.92 12.16 16.23
CA SER A 602 -6.65 12.92 15.01
C SER A 602 -6.92 14.43 15.15
N GLU A 603 -6.56 15.20 14.12
CA GLU A 603 -6.74 16.64 14.06
C GLU A 603 -8.22 17.05 14.09
N SER A 604 -9.13 16.24 13.50
CA SER A 604 -10.58 16.48 13.56
C SER A 604 -11.12 16.47 14.99
N THR A 605 -10.40 15.81 15.91
CA THR A 605 -10.79 15.73 17.31
C THR A 605 -10.64 17.10 18.02
N ASN A 606 -9.96 18.08 17.41
CA ASN A 606 -9.88 19.44 17.93
C ASN A 606 -11.06 20.34 17.51
N GLU A 607 -11.97 19.87 16.64
CA GLU A 607 -13.17 20.63 16.29
C GLU A 607 -14.05 20.87 17.53
N LYS A 608 -14.70 22.04 17.60
CA LYS A 608 -15.55 22.42 18.73
C LYS A 608 -17.01 22.08 18.45
N ILE A 609 -17.69 21.60 19.48
CA ILE A 609 -19.08 21.19 19.40
C ILE A 609 -19.98 22.37 19.81
N GLY A 610 -20.65 22.99 18.84
CA GLY A 610 -21.72 23.96 19.09
C GLY A 610 -22.13 24.82 17.89
N ASP A 611 -23.21 25.58 18.05
CA ASP A 611 -23.83 26.41 16.99
C ASP A 611 -23.12 27.75 16.72
N ILE A 612 -21.96 27.99 17.34
CA ILE A 612 -21.27 29.29 17.34
C ILE A 612 -20.10 29.18 16.37
N ALA A 613 -20.07 30.06 15.35
CA ALA A 613 -19.04 30.03 14.32
C ALA A 613 -17.71 30.62 14.82
N GLU A 614 -16.62 30.21 14.18
CA GLU A 614 -15.27 30.72 14.44
C GLU A 614 -15.23 32.26 14.30
N GLY A 615 -15.00 32.96 15.41
CA GLY A 615 -14.98 34.43 15.49
C GLY A 615 -16.12 35.09 16.29
N GLU A 616 -17.09 34.33 16.80
CA GLU A 616 -18.15 34.85 17.69
C GLU A 616 -17.79 34.76 19.19
N GLU A 617 -18.30 35.70 20.02
CA GLU A 617 -18.07 35.70 21.47
C GLU A 617 -18.60 34.41 22.12
N GLY A 618 -17.73 33.67 22.80
CA GLY A 618 -18.04 32.37 23.42
C GLY A 618 -17.62 31.14 22.62
N TYR A 619 -17.01 31.31 21.43
CA TYR A 619 -16.40 30.21 20.66
C TYR A 619 -15.24 29.55 21.41
N GLU A 620 -14.49 30.30 22.23
CA GLU A 620 -13.39 29.74 23.03
C GLU A 620 -13.87 28.76 24.12
N ASP A 621 -15.06 28.97 24.67
CA ASP A 621 -15.63 28.21 25.81
C ASP A 621 -16.39 26.93 25.39
N GLN A 622 -16.48 26.63 24.10
CA GLN A 622 -17.17 25.43 23.62
C GLN A 622 -16.34 24.15 23.83
N PRO A 623 -16.96 23.04 24.23
CA PRO A 623 -16.26 21.76 24.41
C PRO A 623 -15.75 21.26 23.06
N SER A 624 -14.50 20.80 23.05
CA SER A 624 -13.92 20.15 21.86
C SER A 624 -14.39 18.69 21.76
N ILE A 625 -14.32 18.12 20.56
CA ILE A 625 -14.51 16.67 20.34
C ILE A 625 -13.49 15.86 21.17
N LEU A 626 -12.29 16.41 21.42
CA LEU A 626 -11.27 15.80 22.27
C LEU A 626 -11.71 15.75 23.72
N ASP A 627 -12.34 16.80 24.22
CA ASP A 627 -12.92 16.80 25.58
C ASP A 627 -14.04 15.77 25.67
N LEU A 628 -14.89 15.67 24.65
CA LEU A 628 -15.95 14.65 24.58
C LEU A 628 -15.37 13.23 24.56
N THR A 629 -14.31 13.01 23.78
CA THR A 629 -13.60 11.73 23.65
C THR A 629 -12.92 11.36 24.96
N ARG A 630 -12.28 12.32 25.63
CA ARG A 630 -11.67 12.14 26.95
C ARG A 630 -12.72 11.85 28.02
N GLU A 631 -13.84 12.57 28.03
CA GLU A 631 -14.97 12.35 28.94
C GLU A 631 -15.57 10.95 28.75
N SER A 632 -15.82 10.56 27.49
CA SER A 632 -16.37 9.25 27.13
C SER A 632 -15.42 8.12 27.46
N ALA A 633 -14.14 8.25 27.11
CA ALA A 633 -13.10 7.27 27.41
C ALA A 633 -12.89 7.09 28.91
N GLY A 634 -12.90 8.19 29.68
CA GLY A 634 -12.80 8.13 31.15
C GLY A 634 -13.98 7.40 31.79
N LEU A 635 -15.20 7.69 31.36
CA LEU A 635 -16.41 7.01 31.85
C LEU A 635 -16.44 5.52 31.47
N LEU A 636 -16.06 5.19 30.24
CA LEU A 636 -15.98 3.80 29.76
C LEU A 636 -14.90 3.02 30.51
N THR A 637 -13.71 3.61 30.67
CA THR A 637 -12.59 3.00 31.39
C THR A 637 -12.97 2.70 32.83
N TRP A 638 -13.58 3.67 33.52
CA TRP A 638 -14.08 3.49 34.89
C TRP A 638 -15.17 2.42 34.99
N ALA A 639 -16.05 2.35 33.98
CA ALA A 639 -17.11 1.36 33.94
C ALA A 639 -16.53 -0.05 33.76
N ILE A 640 -15.54 -0.23 32.87
CA ILE A 640 -14.87 -1.51 32.63
C ILE A 640 -14.05 -1.94 33.86
N ASP A 641 -13.33 -1.01 34.49
CA ASP A 641 -12.56 -1.26 35.71
C ASP A 641 -13.47 -1.70 36.88
N SER A 642 -14.63 -1.05 37.02
CA SER A 642 -15.63 -1.43 38.05
C SER A 642 -16.17 -2.86 37.87
N ILE A 643 -16.13 -3.42 36.66
CA ILE A 643 -16.54 -4.81 36.37
C ILE A 643 -15.47 -5.82 36.80
N GLY A 644 -14.19 -5.43 36.68
CA GLY A 644 -13.04 -6.30 36.85
C GLY A 644 -12.69 -7.14 35.61
N ASP A 645 -13.15 -6.75 34.41
CA ASP A 645 -12.69 -7.35 33.15
C ASP A 645 -11.24 -6.91 32.86
N ASN A 646 -10.43 -7.75 32.20
CA ASN A 646 -9.06 -7.38 31.84
C ASN A 646 -9.09 -6.43 30.63
N PHE A 647 -8.48 -5.26 30.72
CA PHE A 647 -8.55 -4.27 29.65
C PHE A 647 -7.26 -3.48 29.45
N ALA A 648 -7.10 -2.89 28.27
CA ALA A 648 -6.06 -1.91 27.95
C ALA A 648 -6.70 -0.67 27.31
N VAL A 649 -6.06 0.48 27.48
CA VAL A 649 -6.49 1.77 26.89
C VAL A 649 -5.34 2.28 26.04
N HIS A 650 -5.55 2.30 24.73
CA HIS A 650 -4.59 2.73 23.74
C HIS A 650 -5.20 3.85 22.89
N GLY A 651 -4.36 4.63 22.22
CA GLY A 651 -4.78 5.59 21.21
C GLY A 651 -3.87 5.54 19.99
N PHE A 652 -4.29 6.17 18.91
CA PHE A 652 -3.48 6.22 17.70
C PHE A 652 -3.67 7.55 16.96
N ALA A 653 -2.64 7.95 16.24
CA ALA A 653 -2.64 9.03 15.27
C ALA A 653 -1.63 8.66 14.15
N SER A 654 -1.80 9.14 12.94
CA SER A 654 -0.87 8.83 11.84
C SER A 654 -0.31 10.07 11.15
N ASP A 655 0.97 10.01 10.83
CA ASP A 655 1.66 10.96 9.95
C ASP A 655 2.15 10.19 8.72
N GLY A 656 1.20 9.88 7.83
CA GLY A 656 1.43 9.00 6.69
C GLY A 656 1.63 7.53 7.08
N ARG A 657 1.85 6.68 6.05
CA ARG A 657 2.05 5.24 6.24
C ARG A 657 3.26 4.83 7.06
N HIS A 658 4.31 5.67 7.10
CA HIS A 658 5.59 5.32 7.69
C HIS A 658 5.72 5.73 9.17
N ASP A 659 4.80 6.54 9.71
CA ASP A 659 4.76 6.94 11.12
C ASP A 659 3.32 6.88 11.66
N VAL A 660 2.79 5.67 11.83
CA VAL A 660 1.55 5.45 12.59
C VAL A 660 1.89 5.39 14.08
N GLN A 661 1.62 6.48 14.79
CA GLN A 661 1.93 6.66 16.19
C GLN A 661 0.89 5.95 17.06
N TYR A 662 1.32 5.00 17.87
CA TYR A 662 0.45 4.20 18.74
C TYR A 662 0.74 4.49 20.22
N TYR A 663 -0.22 5.08 20.92
CA TYR A 663 -0.08 5.53 22.29
C TYR A 663 -0.63 4.52 23.28
N ARG A 664 0.18 4.13 24.26
CA ARG A 664 -0.24 3.20 25.33
C ARG A 664 -0.47 3.96 26.63
N TYR A 665 -1.73 4.20 26.97
CA TYR A 665 -2.12 4.88 28.22
C TYR A 665 -2.09 3.92 29.40
N LYS A 666 -2.71 2.75 29.22
CA LYS A 666 -2.84 1.70 30.24
C LYS A 666 -2.78 0.33 29.59
N ASP A 667 -1.88 -0.51 30.06
CA ASP A 667 -1.71 -1.88 29.57
C ASP A 667 -2.55 -2.91 30.36
N PHE A 668 -2.64 -4.15 29.86
CA PHE A 668 -3.35 -5.25 30.51
C PHE A 668 -2.78 -5.65 31.87
N ASP A 669 -1.47 -5.49 32.07
CA ASP A 669 -0.77 -5.82 33.33
C ASP A 669 -0.81 -4.69 34.36
N GLN A 670 -1.34 -3.52 33.98
CA GLN A 670 -1.43 -2.33 34.83
C GLN A 670 -2.81 -2.22 35.48
N SER A 671 -2.84 -1.66 36.69
CA SER A 671 -4.09 -1.28 37.36
C SER A 671 -4.52 0.11 36.89
N TYR A 672 -5.82 0.43 36.98
CA TYR A 672 -6.30 1.79 36.70
C TYR A 672 -6.04 2.72 37.91
N ASP A 673 -4.82 3.26 37.98
CA ASP A 673 -4.35 4.14 39.04
C ASP A 673 -4.12 5.58 38.54
N ASP A 674 -3.59 6.44 39.42
CA ASP A 674 -3.36 7.85 39.09
C ASP A 674 -2.33 8.04 37.96
N ASP A 675 -1.44 7.06 37.70
CA ASP A 675 -0.51 7.10 36.56
C ASP A 675 -1.25 6.88 35.23
N ALA A 676 -2.15 5.89 35.19
CA ALA A 676 -3.04 5.67 34.04
C ALA A 676 -3.94 6.90 33.79
N LYS A 677 -4.53 7.47 34.85
CA LYS A 677 -5.34 8.70 34.76
C LYS A 677 -4.53 9.89 34.26
N ALA A 678 -3.32 10.11 34.78
CA ALA A 678 -2.45 11.20 34.37
C ALA A 678 -2.10 11.11 32.88
N ARG A 679 -1.79 9.91 32.37
CA ARG A 679 -1.54 9.72 30.93
C ARG A 679 -2.78 9.97 30.08
N MET A 680 -3.96 9.56 30.53
CA MET A 680 -5.21 9.86 29.84
C MET A 680 -5.55 11.36 29.86
N ALA A 681 -5.27 12.06 30.96
CA ALA A 681 -5.40 13.52 31.02
C ALA A 681 -4.45 14.23 30.04
N GLY A 682 -3.28 13.65 29.76
CA GLY A 682 -2.30 14.16 28.79
C GLY A 682 -2.63 13.91 27.31
N MET A 683 -3.82 13.37 26.98
CA MET A 683 -4.27 13.18 25.59
C MET A 683 -4.25 14.49 24.81
N LYS A 684 -3.56 14.49 23.66
CA LYS A 684 -3.55 15.58 22.69
C LYS A 684 -3.95 15.02 21.33
N GLY A 685 -4.92 15.66 20.67
CA GLY A 685 -5.29 15.32 19.30
C GLY A 685 -4.40 16.06 18.31
N ASN A 686 -3.71 15.34 17.44
CA ASN A 686 -2.87 15.87 16.37
C ASN A 686 -2.78 14.81 15.25
N LEU A 687 -2.54 15.23 14.00
CA LEU A 687 -2.26 14.37 12.83
C LEU A 687 -3.50 13.63 12.26
N SER A 688 -3.28 12.66 11.37
CA SER A 688 -4.32 11.97 10.59
C SER A 688 -4.75 10.61 11.20
N THR A 689 -5.59 9.85 10.48
CA THR A 689 -6.28 8.64 10.97
C THR A 689 -6.06 7.43 10.04
N ARG A 690 -5.03 6.62 10.31
CA ARG A 690 -4.80 5.31 9.65
C ARG A 690 -5.31 4.13 10.48
N MET A 691 -6.63 4.02 10.60
CA MET A 691 -7.32 3.03 11.45
C MET A 691 -6.92 1.57 11.21
N GLY A 692 -6.74 1.14 9.96
CA GLY A 692 -6.48 -0.27 9.65
C GLY A 692 -5.19 -0.81 10.27
N ALA A 693 -4.11 -0.02 10.24
CA ALA A 693 -2.85 -0.35 10.90
C ALA A 693 -3.01 -0.40 12.43
N ALA A 694 -3.69 0.60 13.01
CA ALA A 694 -3.94 0.67 14.45
C ALA A 694 -4.80 -0.51 14.96
N LEU A 695 -5.82 -0.92 14.21
CA LEU A 695 -6.66 -2.08 14.52
C LEU A 695 -5.87 -3.39 14.50
N ARG A 696 -5.01 -3.59 13.49
CA ARG A 696 -4.13 -4.78 13.42
C ARG A 696 -3.18 -4.83 14.63
N HIS A 697 -2.62 -3.68 15.00
CA HIS A 697 -1.74 -3.58 16.16
C HIS A 697 -2.50 -3.82 17.49
N ALA A 698 -3.70 -3.27 17.66
CA ALA A 698 -4.57 -3.56 18.81
C ALA A 698 -4.95 -5.06 18.88
N GLY A 699 -5.21 -5.67 17.72
CA GLY A 699 -5.47 -7.09 17.59
C GLY A 699 -4.29 -7.95 18.00
N TRP A 700 -3.06 -7.56 17.63
CA TRP A 700 -1.83 -8.24 18.05
C TRP A 700 -1.73 -8.30 19.58
N HIS A 701 -1.96 -7.18 20.29
CA HIS A 701 -1.99 -7.15 21.76
C HIS A 701 -3.08 -8.06 22.36
N LEU A 702 -4.28 -8.09 21.75
CA LEU A 702 -5.38 -8.97 22.20
C LEU A 702 -5.12 -10.45 21.96
N THR A 703 -4.46 -10.81 20.86
CA THR A 703 -4.17 -12.22 20.55
C THR A 703 -3.21 -12.87 21.55
N GLN A 704 -2.40 -12.06 22.23
CA GLN A 704 -1.53 -12.49 23.33
C GLN A 704 -2.28 -12.76 24.64
N GLN A 705 -3.51 -12.27 24.80
CA GLN A 705 -4.29 -12.48 26.00
C GLN A 705 -4.98 -13.86 25.99
N ASN A 706 -4.98 -14.53 27.14
CA ASN A 706 -5.58 -15.86 27.34
C ASN A 706 -7.10 -15.82 27.58
N ALA A 707 -7.81 -14.82 27.05
CA ALA A 707 -9.27 -14.70 27.20
C ALA A 707 -10.04 -15.41 26.08
N GLN A 708 -11.17 -16.04 26.45
CA GLN A 708 -12.07 -16.70 25.48
C GLN A 708 -12.75 -15.73 24.51
N LYS A 709 -13.14 -14.54 24.98
CA LYS A 709 -13.67 -13.48 24.12
C LYS A 709 -12.72 -12.29 24.14
N ARG A 710 -12.47 -11.71 22.97
CA ARG A 710 -11.58 -10.56 22.78
C ARG A 710 -12.33 -9.48 22.04
N LEU A 711 -12.26 -8.24 22.52
CA LEU A 711 -12.97 -7.10 21.95
C LEU A 711 -12.02 -5.93 21.74
N VAL A 712 -12.01 -5.36 20.54
CA VAL A 712 -11.53 -3.99 20.29
C VAL A 712 -12.75 -3.07 20.27
N LEU A 713 -12.78 -2.12 21.19
CA LEU A 713 -13.76 -1.03 21.21
C LEU A 713 -13.07 0.23 20.68
N LEU A 714 -13.35 0.56 19.42
CA LEU A 714 -12.83 1.76 18.76
C LEU A 714 -13.73 2.95 19.07
N VAL A 715 -13.16 4.06 19.51
CA VAL A 715 -13.83 5.37 19.63
C VAL A 715 -13.18 6.30 18.62
N THR A 716 -13.96 6.78 17.65
CA THR A 716 -13.48 7.64 16.56
C THR A 716 -14.52 8.71 16.22
N ASP A 717 -14.06 9.87 15.80
CA ASP A 717 -14.86 11.01 15.35
C ASP A 717 -14.93 11.13 13.83
N GLY A 718 -14.17 10.33 13.07
CA GLY A 718 -13.97 10.56 11.64
C GLY A 718 -13.85 9.33 10.76
N GLU A 719 -13.76 9.59 9.46
CA GLU A 719 -13.46 8.60 8.43
C GLU A 719 -11.96 8.29 8.39
N PRO A 720 -11.54 7.06 8.01
CA PRO A 720 -10.12 6.77 7.79
C PRO A 720 -9.55 7.65 6.67
N ALA A 721 -8.61 8.52 7.01
CA ALA A 721 -7.98 9.48 6.11
C ALA A 721 -6.52 9.72 6.56
N ASP A 722 -5.59 9.83 5.62
CA ASP A 722 -4.17 10.09 5.88
C ASP A 722 -3.59 11.03 4.83
N ILE A 723 -2.51 11.74 5.16
CA ILE A 723 -1.91 12.77 4.29
C ILE A 723 -1.34 12.19 2.99
N ASP A 724 -0.90 10.93 3.01
CA ASP A 724 -0.22 10.27 1.90
C ASP A 724 -1.17 9.52 0.97
N GLU A 725 -2.43 9.32 1.38
CA GLU A 725 -3.43 8.60 0.61
C GLU A 725 -4.56 9.54 0.17
N ARG A 726 -4.67 9.75 -1.15
CA ARG A 726 -5.62 10.70 -1.72
C ARG A 726 -6.99 10.07 -1.92
N ASP A 727 -7.06 8.75 -2.10
CA ASP A 727 -8.32 8.04 -2.32
C ASP A 727 -9.05 7.79 -0.98
N PRO A 728 -10.21 8.42 -0.73
CA PRO A 728 -10.94 8.26 0.51
C PRO A 728 -11.52 6.84 0.70
N GLN A 729 -11.64 6.03 -0.37
CA GLN A 729 -12.11 4.65 -0.27
C GLN A 729 -10.99 3.69 0.11
N TYR A 730 -9.73 4.03 -0.17
CA TYR A 730 -8.61 3.13 0.03
C TYR A 730 -8.47 2.72 1.49
N LEU A 731 -8.35 3.68 2.40
CA LEU A 731 -8.22 3.41 3.84
C LEU A 731 -9.51 2.85 4.46
N ARG A 732 -10.69 3.12 3.88
CA ARG A 732 -11.95 2.48 4.30
C ARG A 732 -11.97 1.00 3.97
N HIS A 733 -11.55 0.63 2.76
CA HIS A 733 -11.44 -0.76 2.35
C HIS A 733 -10.34 -1.48 3.13
N ASP A 734 -9.23 -0.80 3.43
CA ASP A 734 -8.21 -1.35 4.31
C ASP A 734 -8.73 -1.62 5.71
N THR A 735 -9.40 -0.64 6.33
CA THR A 735 -9.97 -0.76 7.66
C THR A 735 -11.02 -1.88 7.71
N LYS A 736 -11.87 -1.97 6.69
CA LYS A 736 -12.82 -3.09 6.56
C LYS A 736 -12.11 -4.43 6.53
N LYS A 737 -11.02 -4.52 5.75
CA LYS A 737 -10.26 -5.76 5.64
C LYS A 737 -9.59 -6.13 6.96
N ALA A 738 -9.05 -5.15 7.69
CA ALA A 738 -8.51 -5.33 9.03
C ALA A 738 -9.57 -5.87 10.01
N VAL A 739 -10.79 -5.33 9.99
CA VAL A 739 -11.92 -5.81 10.79
C VAL A 739 -12.28 -7.26 10.45
N GLU A 740 -12.37 -7.61 9.17
CA GLU A 740 -12.63 -8.98 8.72
C GLU A 740 -11.54 -9.95 9.19
N ASP A 741 -10.27 -9.56 9.08
CA ASP A 741 -9.13 -10.39 9.47
C ASP A 741 -9.09 -10.60 10.99
N LEU A 742 -9.41 -9.57 11.78
CA LEU A 742 -9.56 -9.67 13.24
C LEU A 742 -10.71 -10.61 13.64
N ALA A 743 -11.85 -10.52 12.94
CA ALA A 743 -12.97 -11.41 13.18
C ALA A 743 -12.60 -12.88 12.90
N MET A 744 -11.78 -13.15 11.87
CA MET A 744 -11.25 -14.49 11.61
C MET A 744 -10.33 -15.00 12.72
N GLN A 745 -9.66 -14.11 13.45
CA GLN A 745 -8.82 -14.44 14.62
C GLN A 745 -9.61 -14.54 15.93
N GLY A 746 -10.94 -14.42 15.89
CA GLY A 746 -11.81 -14.45 17.07
C GLY A 746 -11.77 -13.16 17.89
N VAL A 747 -11.30 -12.05 17.31
CA VAL A 747 -11.32 -10.72 17.90
C VAL A 747 -12.53 -9.96 17.36
N TYR A 748 -13.45 -9.58 18.24
CA TYR A 748 -14.61 -8.78 17.89
C TYR A 748 -14.23 -7.31 17.85
N THR A 749 -14.73 -6.56 16.87
CA THR A 749 -14.50 -5.11 16.75
C THR A 749 -15.83 -4.38 16.85
N TYR A 750 -15.90 -3.35 17.68
CA TYR A 750 -17.08 -2.49 17.81
C TYR A 750 -16.68 -1.03 17.71
N CYS A 751 -17.38 -0.25 16.90
CA CYS A 751 -17.08 1.17 16.68
C CYS A 751 -18.10 2.08 17.38
N LEU A 752 -17.62 2.99 18.22
CA LEU A 752 -18.36 4.12 18.77
C LEU A 752 -17.95 5.35 18.00
N THR A 753 -18.84 5.84 17.13
CA THR A 753 -18.58 7.02 16.30
C THR A 753 -19.25 8.26 16.89
N LEU A 754 -18.54 9.37 16.91
CA LEU A 754 -19.08 10.68 17.36
C LEU A 754 -19.67 11.49 16.19
N ASP A 755 -19.46 11.05 14.94
CA ASP A 755 -19.95 11.73 13.74
C ASP A 755 -21.43 11.36 13.45
N PRO A 756 -22.36 12.33 13.44
CA PRO A 756 -23.77 12.08 13.14
C PRO A 756 -24.05 11.61 11.71
N ASN A 757 -23.12 11.81 10.76
CA ASN A 757 -23.24 11.37 9.36
C ASN A 757 -22.60 10.00 9.09
N ALA A 758 -22.06 9.34 10.12
CA ALA A 758 -21.20 8.16 9.98
C ALA A 758 -21.90 6.86 9.53
N ASP A 759 -23.24 6.84 9.52
CA ASP A 759 -24.04 5.65 9.23
C ASP A 759 -23.67 4.95 7.91
N GLN A 760 -23.33 5.69 6.86
CA GLN A 760 -23.12 5.10 5.53
C GLN A 760 -21.78 4.40 5.35
N TYR A 761 -20.70 4.89 5.97
CA TYR A 761 -19.37 4.31 5.81
C TYR A 761 -19.01 3.34 6.95
N VAL A 762 -19.37 3.66 8.20
CA VAL A 762 -19.06 2.81 9.36
C VAL A 762 -19.79 1.47 9.25
N SER A 763 -21.04 1.48 8.79
CA SER A 763 -21.81 0.25 8.53
C SER A 763 -21.16 -0.65 7.49
N ARG A 764 -20.45 -0.09 6.49
CA ARG A 764 -19.73 -0.85 5.47
C ARG A 764 -18.43 -1.46 5.99
N ILE A 765 -17.79 -0.80 6.95
CA ILE A 765 -16.52 -1.22 7.56
C ILE A 765 -16.77 -2.28 8.65
N PHE A 766 -17.60 -1.98 9.64
CA PHE A 766 -17.81 -2.83 10.83
C PHE A 766 -19.03 -3.76 10.70
N GLY A 767 -19.99 -3.44 9.82
CA GLY A 767 -21.26 -4.15 9.67
C GLY A 767 -22.39 -3.50 10.47
N GLU A 768 -23.65 -3.73 10.04
CA GLU A 768 -24.85 -3.04 10.56
C GLU A 768 -25.07 -3.15 12.09
N ASN A 769 -24.57 -4.21 12.74
CA ASN A 769 -24.79 -4.46 14.17
C ASN A 769 -23.58 -4.15 15.06
N ASN A 770 -22.45 -3.70 14.48
CA ASN A 770 -21.18 -3.56 15.19
C ASN A 770 -20.72 -2.09 15.35
N TYR A 771 -21.66 -1.15 15.30
CA TYR A 771 -21.36 0.26 15.55
C TYR A 771 -22.49 0.99 16.28
N SER A 772 -22.19 2.14 16.87
CA SER A 772 -23.18 3.05 17.43
C SER A 772 -22.72 4.49 17.35
N ILE A 773 -23.65 5.37 16.99
CA ILE A 773 -23.43 6.82 16.99
C ILE A 773 -23.70 7.37 18.40
N VAL A 774 -22.75 8.13 18.91
CA VAL A 774 -22.81 8.82 20.20
C VAL A 774 -22.68 10.32 19.94
N ASP A 775 -23.82 11.00 19.87
CA ASP A 775 -23.90 12.46 19.69
C ASP A 775 -23.83 13.24 21.02
N ASP A 776 -23.90 12.56 22.15
CA ASP A 776 -23.84 13.13 23.51
C ASP A 776 -23.35 12.07 24.51
N VAL A 777 -22.47 12.46 25.45
CA VAL A 777 -22.00 11.62 26.57
C VAL A 777 -23.18 11.05 27.37
N GLU A 778 -24.26 11.81 27.51
CA GLU A 778 -25.43 11.37 28.27
C GLU A 778 -26.13 10.14 27.66
N ARG A 779 -25.90 9.87 26.37
CA ARG A 779 -26.49 8.73 25.65
C ARG A 779 -25.64 7.47 25.65
N LEU A 780 -24.39 7.54 26.12
CA LEU A 780 -23.53 6.35 26.30
C LEU A 780 -24.20 5.20 27.06
N PRO A 781 -24.94 5.42 28.18
CA PRO A 781 -25.60 4.34 28.91
C PRO A 781 -26.68 3.61 28.11
N GLU A 782 -27.30 4.26 27.13
CA GLU A 782 -28.34 3.64 26.29
C GLU A 782 -27.73 2.72 25.22
N ARG A 783 -26.50 3.01 24.79
CA ARG A 783 -25.80 2.28 23.71
C ARG A 783 -24.95 1.13 24.22
N LEU A 784 -24.34 1.27 25.40
CA LEU A 784 -23.46 0.26 26.00
C LEU A 784 -24.08 -1.14 26.16
N PRO A 785 -25.37 -1.30 26.56
CA PRO A 785 -25.98 -2.62 26.65
C PRO A 785 -25.95 -3.39 25.33
N ASN A 786 -26.05 -2.72 24.18
CA ASN A 786 -25.98 -3.37 22.87
C ASN A 786 -24.56 -3.90 22.58
N VAL A 787 -23.52 -3.12 22.95
CA VAL A 787 -22.10 -3.54 22.85
C VAL A 787 -21.88 -4.84 23.62
N PHE A 788 -22.35 -4.91 24.85
CA PHE A 788 -22.17 -6.09 25.72
C PHE A 788 -23.14 -7.24 25.39
N ALA A 789 -24.32 -6.96 24.84
CA ALA A 789 -25.25 -7.98 24.37
C ALA A 789 -24.71 -8.71 23.13
N ALA A 790 -24.11 -7.98 22.18
CA ALA A 790 -23.44 -8.56 21.02
C ALA A 790 -22.31 -9.53 21.43
N LEU A 791 -21.67 -9.28 22.57
CA LEU A 791 -20.61 -10.12 23.14
C LEU A 791 -21.11 -11.31 23.95
N THR A 792 -22.36 -11.32 24.41
CA THR A 792 -22.91 -12.39 25.28
C THR A 792 -23.93 -13.29 24.59
N GLY A 793 -24.32 -12.95 23.36
CA GLY A 793 -25.14 -13.78 22.46
C GLY A 793 -24.52 -15.10 22.07
#